data_AF-A0A350IXB5-F1
#
_entry.id   AF-A0A350IXB5-F1
#
_cell.length_a   1.000
_cell.length_b   1.000
_cell.length_c   1.000
_cell.angle_alpha   90.00
_cell.angle_beta   90.00
_cell.angle_gamma   90.00
#
_symmetry.space_group_name_H-M   'P 1'
#
loop_
_entity.id
_entity.type
_entity.pdbx_description
1 polymer ?
#
loop_
_entity_poly.entity_id
_entity_poly.type
_entity_poly.pdbx_seq_one_letter_code
_entity_poly.pdbx_strand_id
1 'polypeptide(L)'
;MKNRRNRKKTSHSRYAYRNPFLYRVNRKHRISKAETPAEIQLQALEKKGFIARQKEYHSNEIQLRNARIEQAVSRQEQSRQEVRNIRQENRDLKRQLKESRKSFHQAQKDYKSARKNARIAKKKNYGVWTSLLAMVVSVTGIFLAFTVKWLFDTWPKLQMDELVYQLSVSFQGTGGGMVQKFISSALLPTVLCLIMVIILLCLLAHAGKHVRDIGKSVLTALGAVAIAISGTVFCTRMDVMAYLNNQMNGSEFIEKNYVDPSEVELVFPEEKRNLIMIFLESMETTYASISDGGAFENGVIPELTRLSQENENFSGDRKTLNGGVSMPGTTWTMGGLFAATSGLPLQIDISGNNMDTQTAFFPSITTLGDILNEAGYTSVFECGSDGVFGGRQLYFSTHGNYEIHDINYYKSIGLLDEDYYVWWGYEDQKLISYAKEELTQLAGQDQPFNYTMLTADTHFENGYPCSICVDEYGDQYANVMACSSRQISELVSWIQEQDWYENTTIVITGDHPTMDSDFCNGVDDDYQRRVYTAYINAAPAENNSKGMRSFTTFDTFPTVLSALGVRIDGNRLGLGTDLFSGVSTLLERSDVLSFSTELSKSSDFMKEKASLEQDTDALINRSGISPGGNVTLVSYDESSEKAVYSVDDIFYLSGSIQAMRISTYDGEELLDEGVLEYDGCGQYTGSIRIPVEHMNTVTVRIDVDVQKDDAIKTVNIFDCTGNVYLTAMQGNSFYEYLRGIEEIDLSHYTIFMTVQSEAADRITDRERDLMQEIGIGNLISTKKPAAYAIISEDGVRTGNGMDYVRENGTLSNGVPYVISSSANQEQTSSIIVGYEFDDYSLHNRGINIVVYDQINDVIAGQKSFNTADYAPDCNIAVEKSSLISSRYTIRVTDITGANTVSRVLARVYDVADPDYVKEQYLNLNFDHEYEAQIDLAGHRKEDIVIYVYAEDTDFRYHFAGSTEIKKTGSVSALTSLFRSGI
;
A
#
# COMPACT_ATOMS: atom_id res chain seq x y z
N MET A 1 -21.85 69.00 11.94
CA MET A 1 -23.18 69.59 11.63
C MET A 1 -24.25 69.04 12.57
N LYS A 2 -25.41 69.73 12.66
CA LYS A 2 -26.84 69.28 12.79
C LYS A 2 -27.09 67.75 12.87
N ASN A 3 -28.06 67.17 13.61
CA ASN A 3 -29.32 67.60 14.30
C ASN A 3 -29.52 66.77 15.64
N ARG A 4 -30.25 67.15 16.71
CA ARG A 4 -31.71 67.37 16.97
C ARG A 4 -32.61 66.12 16.66
N ARG A 5 -33.61 65.66 17.46
CA ARG A 5 -34.24 66.07 18.76
C ARG A 5 -35.30 65.01 19.25
N ASN A 6 -35.70 65.03 20.56
CA ASN A 6 -37.04 64.61 21.13
C ASN A 6 -37.47 63.09 21.14
N ARG A 7 -38.43 62.54 21.95
CA ARG A 7 -39.07 62.84 23.30
C ARG A 7 -40.08 61.72 23.75
N LYS A 8 -40.43 61.62 25.08
CA LYS A 8 -41.58 60.87 25.74
C LYS A 8 -41.44 59.31 25.87
N LYS A 9 -41.74 58.61 27.00
CA LYS A 9 -42.93 58.36 27.91
C LYS A 9 -43.91 57.28 27.36
N THR A 10 -44.51 56.30 28.09
CA THR A 10 -44.72 55.92 29.55
C THR A 10 -45.07 54.38 29.65
N SER A 11 -45.57 53.63 30.69
CA SER A 11 -46.04 53.77 32.12
C SER A 11 -46.44 52.42 32.83
N HIS A 12 -46.30 52.33 34.18
CA HIS A 12 -47.08 51.50 35.19
C HIS A 12 -46.71 49.99 35.41
N SER A 13 -47.00 49.29 36.55
CA SER A 13 -47.90 49.54 37.72
C SER A 13 -47.50 48.93 39.11
N ARG A 14 -47.92 49.63 40.20
CA ARG A 14 -48.22 49.38 41.68
C ARG A 14 -48.02 48.00 42.36
N TYR A 15 -47.87 47.82 43.70
CA TYR A 15 -48.29 48.54 44.96
C TYR A 15 -47.09 48.81 45.94
N ALA A 16 -47.05 49.39 47.17
CA ALA A 16 -47.88 49.64 48.40
C ALA A 16 -48.02 48.43 49.39
N TYR A 17 -48.01 48.49 50.75
CA TYR A 17 -48.29 49.47 51.86
C TYR A 17 -47.09 49.63 52.87
N ARG A 18 -46.75 50.77 53.53
CA ARG A 18 -47.32 51.52 54.71
C ARG A 18 -47.35 50.77 56.08
N ASN A 19 -47.09 51.35 57.28
CA ASN A 19 -46.32 52.54 57.75
C ASN A 19 -46.00 52.41 59.31
N PRO A 20 -45.88 53.43 60.23
CA PRO A 20 -44.86 53.39 61.32
C PRO A 20 -45.41 53.49 62.76
N PHE A 21 -44.53 53.63 63.79
CA PHE A 21 -44.53 54.82 64.69
C PHE A 21 -43.33 54.85 65.68
N LEU A 22 -42.93 56.07 66.06
CA LEU A 22 -42.02 56.39 67.18
C LEU A 22 -42.84 56.97 68.34
N TYR A 23 -42.44 56.75 69.60
CA TYR A 23 -42.75 57.71 70.67
C TYR A 23 -41.68 57.80 71.75
N ARG A 24 -41.56 58.98 72.34
CA ARG A 24 -40.56 59.36 73.35
C ARG A 24 -41.26 60.18 74.44
N VAL A 25 -41.32 59.69 75.67
CA VAL A 25 -41.91 60.41 76.81
C VAL A 25 -40.94 60.38 77.98
N ASN A 26 -40.86 61.50 78.71
CA ASN A 26 -39.90 61.75 79.78
C ASN A 26 -40.67 62.31 80.99
N ARG A 27 -40.60 61.67 82.17
CA ARG A 27 -41.17 62.21 83.42
C ARG A 27 -40.41 61.73 84.66
N LYS A 28 -40.06 62.69 85.52
CA LYS A 28 -39.55 62.48 86.89
C LYS A 28 -40.66 61.98 87.81
N HIS A 29 -40.31 61.28 88.89
CA HIS A 29 -41.08 61.28 90.14
C HIS A 29 -40.13 61.39 91.37
N ARG A 30 -40.71 61.63 92.55
CA ARG A 30 -40.04 62.25 93.71
C ARG A 30 -40.29 61.43 94.99
N ILE A 31 -39.38 61.54 95.97
CA ILE A 31 -39.42 60.78 97.24
C ILE A 31 -40.23 61.51 98.33
N SER A 32 -41.16 60.81 98.96
CA SER A 32 -41.62 60.98 100.36
C SER A 32 -42.41 59.71 100.75
N LYS A 33 -42.06 58.87 101.73
CA LYS A 33 -41.81 59.02 103.19
C LYS A 33 -43.08 59.22 104.04
N ALA A 34 -43.09 58.52 105.19
CA ALA A 34 -43.99 58.59 106.36
C ALA A 34 -45.11 57.53 106.45
N GLU A 35 -45.05 56.74 107.52
CA GLU A 35 -46.06 55.79 108.02
C GLU A 35 -46.79 56.42 109.22
N THR A 36 -47.97 55.91 109.61
CA THR A 36 -48.56 56.16 110.93
C THR A 36 -49.13 54.86 111.53
N PRO A 37 -49.07 54.65 112.86
CA PRO A 37 -49.09 53.30 113.43
C PRO A 37 -50.41 53.00 114.16
N ALA A 38 -51.46 52.64 113.41
CA ALA A 38 -52.77 52.28 113.95
C ALA A 38 -53.29 50.89 113.52
N GLU A 39 -52.74 50.28 112.48
CA GLU A 39 -53.27 49.04 111.87
C GLU A 39 -52.63 47.74 112.43
N ILE A 40 -51.80 47.86 113.47
CA ILE A 40 -50.80 46.83 113.83
C ILE A 40 -51.38 45.60 114.55
N GLN A 41 -52.50 45.70 115.27
CA GLN A 41 -52.99 44.61 116.13
C GLN A 41 -54.08 43.69 115.53
N LEU A 42 -54.85 44.12 114.51
CA LEU A 42 -55.95 43.29 113.99
C LEU A 42 -55.50 42.27 112.91
N GLN A 43 -54.43 42.55 112.16
CA GLN A 43 -53.89 41.66 111.13
C GLN A 43 -53.15 40.41 111.68
N ALA A 44 -53.01 40.27 112.99
CA ALA A 44 -52.08 39.31 113.60
C ALA A 44 -52.48 37.83 113.41
N LEU A 45 -53.77 37.52 113.22
CA LEU A 45 -54.27 36.16 113.09
C LEU A 45 -54.30 35.66 111.63
N GLU A 46 -54.73 36.48 110.67
CA GLU A 46 -54.70 36.13 109.24
C GLU A 46 -53.26 35.97 108.71
N LYS A 47 -52.30 36.73 109.27
CA LYS A 47 -50.88 36.68 108.89
C LYS A 47 -50.30 35.26 108.92
N LYS A 48 -50.69 34.39 109.87
CA LYS A 48 -50.10 33.03 109.95
C LYS A 48 -50.50 32.14 108.76
N GLY A 49 -51.73 32.23 108.27
CA GLY A 49 -52.18 31.49 107.07
C GLY A 49 -51.64 32.05 105.75
N PHE A 50 -51.36 33.35 105.72
CA PHE A 50 -50.76 34.04 104.57
C PHE A 50 -49.25 33.76 104.44
N ILE A 51 -48.50 33.83 105.54
CA ILE A 51 -47.04 33.64 105.57
C ILE A 51 -46.64 32.22 105.11
N ALA A 52 -47.43 31.19 105.40
CA ALA A 52 -47.19 29.83 104.92
C ALA A 52 -47.22 29.77 103.38
N ARG A 53 -48.32 30.22 102.77
CA ARG A 53 -48.49 30.22 101.31
C ARG A 53 -47.55 31.18 100.59
N GLN A 54 -47.17 32.31 101.19
CA GLN A 54 -46.13 33.18 100.63
C GLN A 54 -44.75 32.51 100.60
N LYS A 55 -44.36 31.74 101.62
CA LYS A 55 -43.06 31.03 101.60
C LYS A 55 -42.97 30.00 100.47
N GLU A 56 -44.05 29.25 100.23
CA GLU A 56 -44.15 28.28 99.15
C GLU A 56 -44.10 28.97 97.76
N TYR A 57 -44.92 30.00 97.56
CA TYR A 57 -44.89 30.80 96.31
C TYR A 57 -43.52 31.44 96.06
N HIS A 58 -42.88 32.00 97.09
CA HIS A 58 -41.58 32.65 96.95
C HIS A 58 -40.45 31.65 96.69
N SER A 59 -40.51 30.44 97.28
CA SER A 59 -39.57 29.35 96.98
C SER A 59 -39.67 28.92 95.51
N ASN A 60 -40.90 28.71 95.01
CA ASN A 60 -41.14 28.34 93.61
C ASN A 60 -40.75 29.49 92.65
N GLU A 61 -41.03 30.75 93.01
CA GLU A 61 -40.60 31.92 92.24
C GLU A 61 -39.07 32.02 92.16
N ILE A 62 -38.36 31.81 93.27
CA ILE A 62 -36.88 31.80 93.30
C ILE A 62 -36.33 30.69 92.40
N GLN A 63 -36.87 29.45 92.48
CA GLN A 63 -36.43 28.36 91.60
C GLN A 63 -36.67 28.68 90.11
N LEU A 64 -37.87 29.14 89.74
CA LEU A 64 -38.19 29.55 88.36
C LEU A 64 -37.33 30.72 87.87
N ARG A 65 -36.96 31.65 88.77
CA ARG A 65 -36.12 32.80 88.46
C ARG A 65 -34.65 32.39 88.28
N ASN A 66 -34.14 31.50 89.13
CA ASN A 66 -32.77 30.97 89.01
C ASN A 66 -32.61 30.13 87.73
N ALA A 67 -33.53 29.21 87.44
CA ALA A 67 -33.51 28.42 86.20
C ALA A 67 -33.56 29.30 84.94
N ARG A 68 -34.35 30.40 84.96
CA ARG A 68 -34.37 31.40 83.88
C ARG A 68 -33.08 32.20 83.78
N ILE A 69 -32.39 32.47 84.88
CA ILE A 69 -31.08 33.15 84.89
C ILE A 69 -30.01 32.22 84.31
N GLU A 70 -29.93 30.97 84.74
CA GLU A 70 -28.98 29.98 84.21
C GLU A 70 -29.18 29.75 82.70
N GLN A 71 -30.42 29.58 82.26
CA GLN A 71 -30.74 29.44 80.84
C GLN A 71 -30.44 30.71 80.02
N ALA A 72 -30.53 31.91 80.62
CA ALA A 72 -30.13 33.16 79.98
C ALA A 72 -28.61 33.35 79.92
N VAL A 73 -27.87 32.97 80.97
CA VAL A 73 -26.39 32.99 81.00
C VAL A 73 -25.82 32.00 79.99
N SER A 74 -26.31 30.75 79.98
CA SER A 74 -25.91 29.71 79.02
C SER A 74 -26.07 30.18 77.57
N ARG A 75 -27.22 30.77 77.21
CA ARG A 75 -27.46 31.37 75.88
C ARG A 75 -26.53 32.55 75.58
N GLN A 76 -26.24 33.40 76.58
CA GLN A 76 -25.30 34.51 76.41
C GLN A 76 -23.87 34.03 76.18
N GLU A 77 -23.46 32.92 76.80
CA GLU A 77 -22.13 32.34 76.60
C GLU A 77 -22.00 31.60 75.26
N GLN A 78 -23.00 30.82 74.85
CA GLN A 78 -23.06 30.24 73.50
C GLN A 78 -22.96 31.32 72.42
N SER A 79 -23.77 32.38 72.50
CA SER A 79 -23.75 33.46 71.51
C SER A 79 -22.43 34.27 71.54
N ARG A 80 -21.80 34.43 72.71
CA ARG A 80 -20.44 34.99 72.80
C ARG A 80 -19.39 34.11 72.13
N GLN A 81 -19.54 32.79 72.17
CA GLN A 81 -18.62 31.85 71.55
C GLN A 81 -18.82 31.77 70.02
N GLU A 82 -20.06 31.78 69.53
CA GLU A 82 -20.34 31.96 68.08
C GLU A 82 -19.71 33.25 67.54
N VAL A 83 -19.90 34.38 68.23
CA VAL A 83 -19.32 35.68 67.83
C VAL A 83 -17.78 35.66 67.87
N ARG A 84 -17.15 34.79 68.67
CA ARG A 84 -15.69 34.55 68.62
C ARG A 84 -15.31 33.72 67.41
N ASN A 85 -15.99 32.61 67.15
CA ASN A 85 -15.71 31.72 66.01
C ASN A 85 -15.87 32.47 64.68
N ILE A 86 -16.99 33.18 64.49
CA ILE A 86 -17.25 34.00 63.29
C ILE A 86 -16.17 35.08 63.10
N ARG A 87 -15.61 35.64 64.20
CA ARG A 87 -14.50 36.61 64.14
C ARG A 87 -13.15 35.98 63.83
N GLN A 88 -12.94 34.70 64.17
CA GLN A 88 -11.75 33.93 63.79
C GLN A 88 -11.80 33.65 62.28
N GLU A 89 -12.88 33.02 61.82
CA GLU A 89 -13.15 32.69 60.43
C GLU A 89 -13.08 33.91 59.49
N ASN A 90 -13.63 35.06 59.90
CA ASN A 90 -13.53 36.31 59.15
C ASN A 90 -12.10 36.91 59.07
N ARG A 91 -11.15 36.48 59.92
CA ARG A 91 -9.72 36.83 59.78
C ARG A 91 -9.04 35.91 58.80
N ASP A 92 -9.32 34.61 58.88
CA ASP A 92 -8.68 33.60 58.04
C ASP A 92 -9.15 33.69 56.58
N LEU A 93 -10.45 33.92 56.34
CA LEU A 93 -10.97 34.30 55.02
C LEU A 93 -10.29 35.56 54.46
N LYS A 94 -10.04 36.58 55.28
CA LYS A 94 -9.34 37.80 54.85
C LYS A 94 -7.85 37.56 54.56
N ARG A 95 -7.23 36.57 55.21
CA ARG A 95 -5.86 36.13 54.93
C ARG A 95 -5.81 35.37 53.59
N GLN A 96 -6.64 34.35 53.43
CA GLN A 96 -6.79 33.58 52.19
C GLN A 96 -7.08 34.50 50.99
N LEU A 97 -8.01 35.45 51.12
CA LEU A 97 -8.34 36.41 50.05
C LEU A 97 -7.18 37.36 49.71
N LYS A 98 -6.28 37.66 50.67
CA LYS A 98 -5.07 38.47 50.45
C LYS A 98 -3.97 37.66 49.76
N GLU A 99 -3.82 36.39 50.10
CA GLU A 99 -2.87 35.46 49.49
C GLU A 99 -3.31 35.06 48.06
N SER A 100 -4.60 34.75 47.86
CA SER A 100 -5.23 34.56 46.54
C SER A 100 -5.11 35.79 45.63
N ARG A 101 -5.29 37.01 46.16
CA ARG A 101 -5.06 38.25 45.38
C ARG A 101 -3.60 38.42 44.95
N LYS A 102 -2.62 37.93 45.74
CA LYS A 102 -1.20 37.93 45.36
C LYS A 102 -0.93 36.92 44.25
N SER A 103 -1.37 35.67 44.40
CA SER A 103 -1.14 34.63 43.37
C SER A 103 -1.80 35.01 42.04
N PHE A 104 -3.01 35.59 42.06
CA PHE A 104 -3.67 36.11 40.87
C PHE A 104 -2.87 37.24 40.18
N HIS A 105 -2.29 38.19 40.93
CA HIS A 105 -1.44 39.24 40.35
C HIS A 105 -0.13 38.70 39.77
N GLN A 106 0.42 37.65 40.39
CA GLN A 106 1.63 36.98 39.89
C GLN A 106 1.33 36.21 38.60
N ALA A 107 0.33 35.34 38.60
CA ALA A 107 -0.14 34.63 37.40
C ALA A 107 -0.51 35.59 36.24
N GLN A 108 -1.09 36.76 36.54
CA GLN A 108 -1.39 37.76 35.51
C GLN A 108 -0.13 38.46 34.94
N LYS A 109 0.96 38.58 35.70
CA LYS A 109 2.28 38.99 35.17
C LYS A 109 2.87 37.88 34.30
N ASP A 110 2.83 36.65 34.78
CA ASP A 110 3.52 35.52 34.13
C ASP A 110 2.83 35.16 32.81
N TYR A 111 1.49 35.17 32.76
CA TYR A 111 0.72 35.08 31.51
C TYR A 111 1.07 36.20 30.51
N LYS A 112 1.25 37.45 30.97
CA LYS A 112 1.67 38.56 30.10
C LYS A 112 3.10 38.38 29.58
N SER A 113 3.99 37.78 30.38
CA SER A 113 5.36 37.43 29.99
C SER A 113 5.37 36.31 28.95
N ALA A 114 4.71 35.18 29.23
CA ALA A 114 4.56 34.05 28.31
C ALA A 114 3.95 34.48 26.96
N ARG A 115 2.87 35.27 26.98
CA ARG A 115 2.22 35.80 25.77
C ARG A 115 3.11 36.79 24.99
N LYS A 116 4.06 37.46 25.63
CA LYS A 116 5.08 38.27 24.95
C LYS A 116 6.12 37.37 24.29
N ASN A 117 6.61 36.35 24.99
CA ASN A 117 7.64 35.44 24.50
C ASN A 117 7.13 34.57 23.33
N ALA A 118 5.92 34.02 23.42
CA ALA A 118 5.27 33.29 22.33
C ALA A 118 5.10 34.15 21.05
N ARG A 119 4.81 35.45 21.20
CA ARG A 119 4.76 36.41 20.07
C ARG A 119 6.12 36.75 19.48
N ILE A 120 7.22 36.52 20.21
CA ILE A 120 8.59 36.66 19.72
C ILE A 120 9.01 35.38 19.00
N ALA A 121 8.75 34.21 19.59
CA ALA A 121 9.00 32.90 18.96
C ALA A 121 8.27 32.75 17.62
N LYS A 122 6.96 33.04 17.56
CA LYS A 122 6.17 32.96 16.31
C LYS A 122 6.59 33.99 15.25
N LYS A 123 7.41 35.00 15.61
CA LYS A 123 8.07 35.91 14.66
C LYS A 123 9.46 35.45 14.22
N LYS A 124 10.13 34.57 14.97
CA LYS A 124 11.46 34.03 14.64
C LYS A 124 11.35 32.96 13.54
N ASN A 125 10.39 32.05 13.65
CA ASN A 125 10.29 30.87 12.76
C ASN A 125 9.57 31.16 11.42
N TYR A 126 8.79 32.24 11.30
CA TYR A 126 8.11 32.62 10.04
C TYR A 126 9.09 32.83 8.87
N GLY A 127 10.32 33.26 9.16
CA GLY A 127 11.40 33.38 8.17
C GLY A 127 11.95 32.05 7.65
N VAL A 128 11.72 30.94 8.37
CA VAL A 128 12.14 29.59 7.98
C VAL A 128 11.05 28.92 7.14
N TRP A 129 9.79 28.93 7.61
CA TRP A 129 8.65 28.37 6.86
C TRP A 129 8.46 29.00 5.47
N THR A 130 8.70 30.31 5.34
CA THR A 130 8.69 30.99 4.03
C THR A 130 9.91 30.68 3.15
N SER A 131 11.01 30.13 3.69
CA SER A 131 12.10 29.56 2.87
C SER A 131 11.72 28.14 2.42
N LEU A 132 11.22 27.32 3.33
CA LEU A 132 10.85 25.93 3.06
C LEU A 132 9.77 25.85 1.96
N LEU A 133 8.70 26.64 2.09
CA LEU A 133 7.65 26.71 1.06
C LEU A 133 8.18 27.16 -0.30
N ALA A 134 9.12 28.10 -0.33
CA ALA A 134 9.74 28.55 -1.58
C ALA A 134 10.67 27.50 -2.19
N MET A 135 11.38 26.72 -1.36
CA MET A 135 12.19 25.59 -1.79
C MET A 135 11.32 24.49 -2.37
N VAL A 136 10.35 23.97 -1.60
CA VAL A 136 9.47 22.88 -2.01
C VAL A 136 8.73 23.21 -3.30
N VAL A 137 7.98 24.32 -3.36
CA VAL A 137 7.18 24.68 -4.56
C VAL A 137 8.05 24.87 -5.81
N SER A 138 9.28 25.35 -5.66
CA SER A 138 10.20 25.51 -6.80
C SER A 138 10.82 24.19 -7.24
N VAL A 139 11.23 23.35 -6.29
CA VAL A 139 11.85 22.05 -6.57
C VAL A 139 10.82 21.09 -7.16
N THR A 140 9.59 21.04 -6.64
CA THR A 140 8.47 20.29 -7.24
C THR A 140 8.15 20.80 -8.64
N GLY A 141 8.10 22.12 -8.86
CA GLY A 141 7.85 22.68 -10.19
C GLY A 141 8.95 22.40 -11.21
N ILE A 142 10.20 22.35 -10.77
CA ILE A 142 11.36 22.00 -11.61
C ILE A 142 11.40 20.49 -11.88
N PHE A 143 11.14 19.66 -10.86
CA PHE A 143 11.03 18.21 -11.01
C PHE A 143 9.93 17.84 -11.99
N LEU A 144 8.71 18.35 -11.81
CA LEU A 144 7.61 18.11 -12.75
C LEU A 144 7.92 18.60 -14.16
N ALA A 145 8.62 19.73 -14.33
CA ALA A 145 9.03 20.21 -15.65
C ALA A 145 10.05 19.28 -16.33
N PHE A 146 11.02 18.74 -15.58
CA PHE A 146 11.98 17.78 -16.12
C PHE A 146 11.38 16.37 -16.32
N THR A 147 10.52 15.90 -15.43
CA THR A 147 9.81 14.61 -15.57
C THR A 147 8.82 14.63 -16.74
N VAL A 148 8.02 15.70 -16.89
CA VAL A 148 7.13 15.86 -18.06
C VAL A 148 7.93 16.05 -19.35
N LYS A 149 9.10 16.73 -19.30
CA LYS A 149 10.00 16.77 -20.45
C LYS A 149 10.54 15.38 -20.79
N TRP A 150 11.12 14.66 -19.84
CA TRP A 150 11.63 13.30 -20.06
C TRP A 150 10.56 12.35 -20.59
N LEU A 151 9.36 12.36 -19.99
CA LEU A 151 8.24 11.51 -20.43
C LEU A 151 7.93 11.70 -21.91
N PHE A 152 7.87 12.95 -22.39
CA PHE A 152 7.58 13.24 -23.81
C PHE A 152 8.81 13.35 -24.72
N ASP A 153 10.02 13.36 -24.16
CA ASP A 153 11.26 13.16 -24.91
C ASP A 153 11.46 11.66 -25.18
N THR A 154 10.99 10.77 -24.29
CA THR A 154 11.11 9.30 -24.42
C THR A 154 9.88 8.65 -25.07
N TRP A 155 8.68 9.19 -24.85
CA TRP A 155 7.45 8.74 -25.51
C TRP A 155 6.59 9.94 -25.99
N PRO A 156 6.86 10.53 -27.16
CA PRO A 156 6.15 11.73 -27.62
C PRO A 156 4.69 11.49 -28.01
N LYS A 157 4.32 10.24 -28.32
CA LYS A 157 2.99 9.81 -28.78
C LYS A 157 2.23 8.97 -27.74
N LEU A 158 2.70 8.95 -26.48
CA LEU A 158 2.10 8.15 -25.40
C LEU A 158 0.65 8.54 -25.11
N GLN A 159 -0.24 7.55 -25.05
CA GLN A 159 -1.65 7.72 -24.72
C GLN A 159 -1.91 7.48 -23.22
N MET A 160 -3.07 7.92 -22.69
CA MET A 160 -3.37 7.77 -21.25
C MET A 160 -3.59 6.32 -20.81
N ASP A 161 -4.17 5.48 -21.67
CA ASP A 161 -4.31 4.03 -21.45
C ASP A 161 -2.93 3.35 -21.44
N GLU A 162 -2.06 3.68 -22.39
CA GLU A 162 -0.66 3.24 -22.42
C GLU A 162 0.10 3.67 -21.16
N LEU A 163 -0.04 4.93 -20.71
CA LEU A 163 0.62 5.41 -19.49
C LEU A 163 0.04 4.75 -18.23
N VAL A 164 -1.28 4.52 -18.16
CA VAL A 164 -1.90 3.79 -17.04
C VAL A 164 -1.44 2.34 -17.01
N TYR A 165 -1.22 1.72 -18.17
CA TYR A 165 -0.65 0.37 -18.29
C TYR A 165 0.85 0.33 -17.92
N GLN A 166 1.66 1.27 -18.41
CA GLN A 166 3.10 1.32 -18.08
C GLN A 166 3.35 1.74 -16.62
N LEU A 167 2.40 2.42 -15.98
CA LEU A 167 2.37 2.64 -14.52
C LEU A 167 1.72 1.48 -13.75
N SER A 168 1.08 0.52 -14.43
CA SER A 168 0.55 -0.69 -13.80
C SER A 168 1.54 -1.86 -13.87
N VAL A 169 2.38 -2.00 -14.89
CA VAL A 169 3.38 -3.09 -15.00
C VAL A 169 4.56 -2.90 -14.02
N SER A 170 5.30 -3.97 -13.74
CA SER A 170 6.39 -4.03 -12.79
C SER A 170 7.72 -3.73 -13.48
N PHE A 171 8.67 -3.19 -12.71
CA PHE A 171 10.02 -2.95 -13.21
C PHE A 171 10.86 -4.25 -13.29
N GLN A 172 10.32 -5.41 -12.87
CA GLN A 172 10.94 -6.71 -13.15
C GLN A 172 10.94 -6.97 -14.65
N GLY A 173 12.06 -7.49 -15.18
CA GLY A 173 12.26 -7.68 -16.62
C GLY A 173 12.40 -6.39 -17.45
N THR A 174 12.20 -5.19 -16.88
CA THR A 174 12.32 -3.92 -17.62
C THR A 174 13.78 -3.59 -17.95
N GLY A 175 14.10 -3.41 -19.23
CA GLY A 175 15.46 -3.17 -19.73
C GLY A 175 16.21 -2.04 -18.99
N GLY A 176 17.33 -2.40 -18.34
CA GLY A 176 17.97 -1.59 -17.30
C GLY A 176 18.45 -0.18 -17.68
N GLY A 177 18.51 0.15 -18.97
CA GLY A 177 18.85 1.48 -19.46
C GLY A 177 17.80 2.56 -19.16
N MET A 178 16.52 2.18 -18.99
CA MET A 178 15.41 3.15 -18.84
C MET A 178 15.48 3.93 -17.52
N VAL A 179 15.80 3.25 -16.42
CA VAL A 179 16.02 3.89 -15.11
C VAL A 179 17.22 4.85 -15.17
N GLN A 180 18.28 4.48 -15.89
CA GLN A 180 19.45 5.33 -16.07
C GLN A 180 19.11 6.60 -16.88
N LYS A 181 18.30 6.50 -17.93
CA LYS A 181 17.78 7.65 -18.70
C LYS A 181 16.93 8.58 -17.82
N PHE A 182 16.03 8.06 -16.99
CA PHE A 182 15.27 8.87 -16.03
C PHE A 182 16.19 9.61 -15.03
N ILE A 183 17.17 8.91 -14.47
CA ILE A 183 18.12 9.51 -13.52
C ILE A 183 18.93 10.64 -14.18
N SER A 184 19.42 10.45 -15.41
CA SER A 184 20.22 11.46 -16.11
C SER A 184 19.41 12.64 -16.65
N SER A 185 18.20 12.41 -17.14
CA SER A 185 17.38 13.43 -17.81
C SER A 185 16.42 14.17 -16.88
N ALA A 186 15.95 13.54 -15.80
CA ALA A 186 15.00 14.14 -14.86
C ALA A 186 15.59 14.41 -13.47
N LEU A 187 16.18 13.39 -12.82
CA LEU A 187 16.60 13.49 -11.42
C LEU A 187 17.84 14.36 -11.24
N LEU A 188 18.91 14.11 -12.01
CA LEU A 188 20.18 14.84 -11.90
C LEU A 188 20.04 16.35 -12.19
N PRO A 189 19.32 16.81 -13.25
CA PRO A 189 19.06 18.24 -13.44
C PRO A 189 18.24 18.86 -12.30
N THR A 190 17.29 18.12 -11.74
CA THR A 190 16.51 18.55 -10.57
C THR A 190 17.41 18.76 -9.34
N VAL A 191 18.35 17.86 -9.07
CA VAL A 191 19.32 17.98 -7.96
C VAL A 191 20.26 19.18 -8.15
N LEU A 192 20.75 19.42 -9.37
CA LEU A 192 21.57 20.60 -9.68
C LEU A 192 20.78 21.90 -9.47
N CYS A 193 19.51 21.93 -9.89
CA CYS A 193 18.60 23.06 -9.65
C CYS A 193 18.26 23.25 -8.15
N LEU A 194 18.09 22.17 -7.38
CA LEU A 194 17.91 22.22 -5.92
C LEU A 194 19.11 22.91 -5.24
N ILE A 195 20.34 22.56 -5.62
CA ILE A 195 21.55 23.20 -5.10
C ILE A 195 21.54 24.71 -5.41
N MET A 196 21.17 25.10 -6.64
CA MET A 196 21.05 26.51 -7.03
C MET A 196 19.94 27.25 -6.25
N VAL A 197 18.80 26.60 -5.98
CA VAL A 197 17.71 27.13 -5.14
C VAL A 197 18.17 27.33 -3.69
N ILE A 198 18.94 26.39 -3.13
CA ILE A 198 19.52 26.51 -1.79
C ILE A 198 20.52 27.69 -1.74
N ILE A 199 21.41 27.82 -2.73
CA ILE A 199 22.35 28.94 -2.83
C ILE A 199 21.60 30.29 -2.91
N LEU A 200 20.55 30.37 -3.73
CA LEU A 200 19.67 31.56 -3.82
C LEU A 200 19.01 31.88 -2.47
N LEU A 201 18.48 30.90 -1.75
CA LEU A 201 17.87 31.09 -0.43
C LEU A 201 18.91 31.51 0.62
N CYS A 202 20.14 31.00 0.56
CA CYS A 202 21.26 31.43 1.42
C CYS A 202 21.70 32.86 1.12
N LEU A 203 21.79 33.28 -0.15
CA LEU A 203 22.07 34.67 -0.54
C LEU A 203 20.94 35.60 -0.09
N LEU A 204 19.67 35.21 -0.30
CA LEU A 204 18.50 35.96 0.17
C LEU A 204 18.44 36.04 1.70
N ALA A 205 18.94 35.05 2.46
CA ALA A 205 19.01 35.11 3.92
C ALA A 205 19.85 36.29 4.42
N HIS A 206 20.95 36.61 3.71
CA HIS A 206 21.83 37.75 3.98
C HIS A 206 21.30 39.09 3.43
N ALA A 207 20.30 39.06 2.55
CA ALA A 207 19.73 40.27 1.96
C ALA A 207 18.83 41.06 2.93
N GLY A 208 18.71 42.37 2.68
CA GLY A 208 17.80 43.24 3.43
C GLY A 208 16.34 42.77 3.33
N LYS A 209 15.58 42.88 4.43
CA LYS A 209 14.27 42.23 4.61
C LYS A 209 13.35 42.32 3.37
N HIS A 210 13.16 43.51 2.79
CA HIS A 210 12.28 43.66 1.63
C HIS A 210 12.75 42.85 0.41
N VAL A 211 14.05 42.81 0.14
CA VAL A 211 14.62 42.03 -0.98
C VAL A 211 14.46 40.53 -0.73
N ARG A 212 14.74 40.06 0.49
CA ARG A 212 14.56 38.65 0.86
C ARG A 212 13.11 38.20 0.73
N ASP A 213 12.20 38.97 1.31
CA ASP A 213 10.79 38.58 1.39
C ASP A 213 10.16 38.63 -0.03
N ILE A 214 10.56 39.58 -0.90
CA ILE A 214 10.19 39.61 -2.33
C ILE A 214 10.81 38.44 -3.10
N GLY A 215 12.12 38.19 -2.95
CA GLY A 215 12.83 37.16 -3.70
C GLY A 215 12.26 35.75 -3.45
N LYS A 216 11.84 35.46 -2.22
CA LYS A 216 11.09 34.25 -1.89
C LYS A 216 9.75 34.18 -2.60
N SER A 217 8.95 35.25 -2.59
CA SER A 217 7.66 35.26 -3.28
C SER A 217 7.79 35.11 -4.80
N VAL A 218 8.84 35.66 -5.41
CA VAL A 218 9.16 35.44 -6.83
C VAL A 218 9.54 33.98 -7.07
N LEU A 219 10.40 33.40 -6.23
CA LEU A 219 10.80 31.99 -6.32
C LEU A 219 9.58 31.05 -6.21
N THR A 220 8.73 31.22 -5.19
CA THR A 220 7.46 30.46 -5.06
C THR A 220 6.54 30.65 -6.27
N ALA A 221 6.43 31.87 -6.81
CA ALA A 221 5.59 32.14 -7.98
C ALA A 221 6.12 31.47 -9.25
N LEU A 222 7.44 31.46 -9.47
CA LEU A 222 8.07 30.76 -10.59
C LEU A 222 7.86 29.24 -10.46
N GLY A 223 8.01 28.67 -9.26
CA GLY A 223 7.69 27.27 -9.00
C GLY A 223 6.22 26.94 -9.30
N ALA A 224 5.28 27.73 -8.80
CA ALA A 224 3.85 27.53 -9.07
C ALA A 224 3.49 27.67 -10.56
N VAL A 225 4.15 28.59 -11.29
CA VAL A 225 4.01 28.71 -12.75
C VAL A 225 4.60 27.48 -13.46
N ALA A 226 5.74 26.96 -13.03
CA ALA A 226 6.31 25.73 -13.59
C ALA A 226 5.41 24.51 -13.36
N ILE A 227 4.81 24.35 -12.17
CA ILE A 227 3.80 23.32 -11.88
C ILE A 227 2.60 23.48 -12.84
N ALA A 228 2.06 24.69 -12.97
CA ALA A 228 0.90 24.96 -13.82
C ALA A 228 1.17 24.69 -15.31
N ILE A 229 2.35 25.08 -15.82
CA ILE A 229 2.76 24.78 -17.21
C ILE A 229 2.94 23.27 -17.39
N SER A 230 3.67 22.59 -16.51
CA SER A 230 3.94 21.15 -16.63
C SER A 230 2.65 20.32 -16.61
N GLY A 231 1.73 20.62 -15.68
CA GLY A 231 0.41 20.01 -15.62
C GLY A 231 -0.46 20.34 -16.83
N THR A 232 -0.38 21.56 -17.38
CA THR A 232 -1.11 21.90 -18.62
C THR A 232 -0.57 21.09 -19.80
N VAL A 233 0.76 21.06 -20.00
CA VAL A 233 1.42 20.31 -21.08
C VAL A 233 1.04 18.83 -21.00
N PHE A 234 1.18 18.22 -19.83
CA PHE A 234 0.78 16.83 -19.58
C PHE A 234 -0.70 16.59 -19.92
N CYS A 235 -1.63 17.36 -19.34
CA CYS A 235 -3.06 17.20 -19.61
C CYS A 235 -3.45 17.40 -21.08
N THR A 236 -2.74 18.26 -21.82
CA THR A 236 -3.01 18.49 -23.26
C THR A 236 -2.35 17.50 -24.21
N ARG A 237 -1.19 16.92 -23.85
CA ARG A 237 -0.49 15.95 -24.73
C ARG A 237 -1.01 14.54 -24.58
N MET A 238 -1.39 14.13 -23.36
CA MET A 238 -2.00 12.81 -23.12
C MET A 238 -3.52 12.78 -23.44
N ASP A 239 -4.12 13.93 -23.78
CA ASP A 239 -5.58 14.19 -23.76
C ASP A 239 -6.33 13.56 -22.57
N VAL A 240 -5.93 13.95 -21.36
CA VAL A 240 -6.52 13.48 -20.09
C VAL A 240 -8.03 13.76 -20.02
N MET A 241 -8.51 14.78 -20.73
CA MET A 241 -9.93 15.15 -20.74
C MET A 241 -10.77 14.23 -21.63
N ALA A 242 -10.25 13.82 -22.80
CA ALA A 242 -10.88 12.76 -23.59
C ALA A 242 -10.87 11.42 -22.83
N TYR A 243 -9.74 11.02 -22.24
CA TYR A 243 -9.64 9.80 -21.44
C TYR A 243 -10.68 9.76 -20.31
N LEU A 244 -10.73 10.79 -19.45
CA LEU A 244 -11.70 10.86 -18.35
C LEU A 244 -13.16 10.87 -18.85
N ASN A 245 -13.44 11.51 -19.98
CA ASN A 245 -14.77 11.50 -20.58
C ASN A 245 -15.16 10.12 -21.13
N ASN A 246 -14.22 9.39 -21.74
CA ASN A 246 -14.44 8.08 -22.33
C ASN A 246 -14.53 6.97 -21.26
N GLN A 247 -13.91 7.16 -20.10
CA GLN A 247 -14.12 6.31 -18.91
C GLN A 247 -15.50 6.54 -18.28
N MET A 248 -16.03 7.77 -18.29
CA MET A 248 -17.39 8.06 -17.80
C MET A 248 -18.52 7.65 -18.78
N ASN A 249 -18.22 7.46 -20.06
CA ASN A 249 -19.20 7.15 -21.11
C ASN A 249 -18.78 5.87 -21.86
N GLY A 250 -19.07 4.71 -21.26
CA GLY A 250 -18.70 3.42 -21.82
C GLY A 250 -19.36 3.09 -23.17
N SER A 251 -18.87 2.04 -23.84
CA SER A 251 -19.35 1.63 -25.17
C SER A 251 -19.72 0.15 -25.28
N GLU A 252 -20.91 -0.05 -25.84
CA GLU A 252 -21.46 -1.34 -26.32
C GLU A 252 -20.88 -1.72 -27.71
N PHE A 253 -19.88 -0.99 -28.25
CA PHE A 253 -19.35 -1.24 -29.59
C PHE A 253 -18.72 -2.63 -29.74
N ILE A 254 -17.92 -3.06 -28.75
CA ILE A 254 -17.21 -4.35 -28.80
C ILE A 254 -18.22 -5.49 -28.79
N GLU A 255 -19.09 -5.53 -27.77
CA GLU A 255 -20.22 -6.47 -27.63
C GLU A 255 -21.02 -6.63 -28.94
N LYS A 256 -21.39 -5.53 -29.60
CA LYS A 256 -22.22 -5.54 -30.82
C LYS A 256 -21.51 -6.00 -32.09
N ASN A 257 -20.18 -6.03 -32.10
CA ASN A 257 -19.39 -6.42 -33.28
C ASN A 257 -18.60 -7.71 -33.07
N TYR A 258 -18.46 -8.16 -31.83
CA TYR A 258 -17.82 -9.41 -31.45
C TYR A 258 -18.58 -10.63 -32.02
N VAL A 259 -17.82 -11.65 -32.40
CA VAL A 259 -18.32 -12.97 -32.80
C VAL A 259 -17.56 -13.97 -31.94
N ASP A 260 -18.26 -14.67 -31.05
CA ASP A 260 -17.60 -15.58 -30.11
C ASP A 260 -17.06 -16.81 -30.86
N PRO A 261 -15.73 -17.08 -30.83
CA PRO A 261 -15.16 -18.18 -31.58
C PRO A 261 -15.67 -19.55 -31.14
N SER A 262 -16.18 -19.68 -29.90
CA SER A 262 -16.79 -20.93 -29.40
C SER A 262 -18.17 -21.24 -30.01
N GLU A 263 -18.82 -20.25 -30.66
CA GLU A 263 -20.13 -20.43 -31.33
C GLU A 263 -20.00 -20.59 -32.87
N VAL A 264 -18.80 -20.49 -33.44
CA VAL A 264 -18.57 -20.55 -34.90
C VAL A 264 -18.15 -21.94 -35.36
N GLU A 265 -18.74 -22.42 -36.46
CA GLU A 265 -18.31 -23.66 -37.10
C GLU A 265 -16.95 -23.47 -37.79
N LEU A 266 -15.91 -24.09 -37.23
CA LEU A 266 -14.56 -24.17 -37.79
C LEU A 266 -14.33 -25.56 -38.40
N VAL A 267 -13.95 -25.63 -39.67
CA VAL A 267 -13.62 -26.89 -40.35
C VAL A 267 -12.20 -26.85 -40.90
N PHE A 268 -11.32 -27.60 -40.23
CA PHE A 268 -9.94 -27.84 -40.65
C PHE A 268 -9.87 -28.74 -41.91
N PRO A 269 -8.78 -28.65 -42.69
CA PRO A 269 -8.47 -29.62 -43.74
C PRO A 269 -8.16 -31.01 -43.16
N GLU A 270 -8.25 -32.05 -43.99
CA GLU A 270 -7.90 -33.44 -43.60
C GLU A 270 -6.42 -33.57 -43.22
N GLU A 271 -5.54 -32.88 -43.95
CA GLU A 271 -4.12 -32.73 -43.66
C GLU A 271 -3.89 -31.31 -43.10
N LYS A 272 -3.51 -31.21 -41.83
CA LYS A 272 -3.29 -29.94 -41.12
C LYS A 272 -1.91 -29.39 -41.47
N ARG A 273 -1.82 -28.08 -41.64
CA ARG A 273 -0.57 -27.35 -41.92
C ARG A 273 0.08 -26.90 -40.62
N ASN A 274 1.40 -26.85 -40.57
CA ASN A 274 2.12 -26.21 -39.46
C ASN A 274 1.94 -24.68 -39.53
N LEU A 275 1.96 -24.02 -38.37
CA LEU A 275 2.00 -22.57 -38.24
C LEU A 275 3.36 -22.13 -37.69
N ILE A 276 3.97 -21.15 -38.36
CA ILE A 276 5.08 -20.34 -37.84
C ILE A 276 4.58 -18.89 -37.77
N MET A 277 4.39 -18.35 -36.56
CA MET A 277 3.91 -16.99 -36.33
C MET A 277 5.04 -16.11 -35.76
N ILE A 278 5.51 -15.15 -36.55
CA ILE A 278 6.63 -14.28 -36.20
C ILE A 278 6.10 -12.89 -35.88
N PHE A 279 6.14 -12.51 -34.60
CA PHE A 279 5.92 -11.15 -34.15
C PHE A 279 7.24 -10.36 -34.20
N LEU A 280 7.22 -9.25 -34.94
CA LEU A 280 8.34 -8.34 -35.10
C LEU A 280 8.11 -7.07 -34.26
N GLU A 281 8.76 -6.98 -33.11
CA GLU A 281 8.70 -5.85 -32.17
C GLU A 281 8.88 -4.50 -32.88
N SER A 282 7.92 -3.59 -32.67
CA SER A 282 7.92 -2.23 -33.23
C SER A 282 7.99 -2.13 -34.77
N MET A 283 7.75 -3.22 -35.51
CA MET A 283 8.00 -3.30 -36.95
C MET A 283 6.81 -2.80 -37.81
N GLU A 284 7.03 -1.77 -38.63
CA GLU A 284 5.98 -1.16 -39.45
C GLU A 284 6.35 -0.93 -40.92
N THR A 285 5.32 -0.90 -41.78
CA THR A 285 5.43 -0.59 -43.22
C THR A 285 6.08 0.78 -43.51
N THR A 286 6.01 1.70 -42.55
CA THR A 286 6.55 3.08 -42.60
C THR A 286 8.04 3.11 -42.95
N TYR A 287 8.82 2.10 -42.55
CA TYR A 287 10.27 2.00 -42.77
C TYR A 287 10.66 1.66 -44.22
N ALA A 288 9.71 1.27 -45.08
CA ALA A 288 9.94 1.05 -46.51
C ALA A 288 10.01 2.38 -47.28
N SER A 289 10.41 2.32 -48.56
CA SER A 289 10.46 3.53 -49.39
C SER A 289 9.05 4.05 -49.70
N ILE A 290 8.92 5.35 -49.97
CA ILE A 290 7.67 5.95 -50.46
C ILE A 290 7.15 5.26 -51.73
N SER A 291 8.05 4.80 -52.62
CA SER A 291 7.70 4.00 -53.81
C SER A 291 7.09 2.64 -53.48
N ASP A 292 7.50 2.05 -52.36
CA ASP A 292 6.99 0.77 -51.84
C ASP A 292 5.81 0.97 -50.88
N GLY A 293 5.32 2.19 -50.70
CA GLY A 293 4.17 2.49 -49.82
C GLY A 293 4.49 2.65 -48.33
N GLY A 294 5.77 2.78 -47.98
CA GLY A 294 6.23 3.31 -46.69
C GLY A 294 6.32 4.85 -46.72
N ALA A 295 7.11 5.43 -45.82
CA ALA A 295 7.22 6.89 -45.65
C ALA A 295 8.65 7.46 -45.83
N PHE A 296 9.67 6.61 -45.96
CA PHE A 296 11.07 7.05 -46.01
C PHE A 296 11.51 7.32 -47.47
N GLU A 297 12.41 8.30 -47.70
CA GLU A 297 12.97 8.54 -49.05
C GLU A 297 13.73 7.32 -49.60
N ASN A 298 14.47 6.64 -48.72
CA ASN A 298 15.13 5.35 -48.95
C ASN A 298 14.73 4.44 -47.79
N GLY A 299 14.19 3.26 -48.08
CA GLY A 299 13.72 2.34 -47.03
C GLY A 299 14.88 1.67 -46.29
N VAL A 300 14.68 1.35 -45.01
CA VAL A 300 15.68 0.72 -44.12
C VAL A 300 15.43 -0.78 -43.89
N ILE A 301 14.33 -1.33 -44.42
CA ILE A 301 13.96 -2.76 -44.34
C ILE A 301 13.84 -3.42 -45.73
N PRO A 302 14.89 -3.42 -46.58
CA PRO A 302 14.77 -3.80 -47.99
C PRO A 302 14.42 -5.29 -48.18
N GLU A 303 14.91 -6.19 -47.33
CA GLU A 303 14.63 -7.62 -47.41
C GLU A 303 13.18 -7.93 -47.02
N LEU A 304 12.68 -7.37 -45.92
CA LEU A 304 11.25 -7.49 -45.53
C LEU A 304 10.33 -6.81 -46.54
N THR A 305 10.73 -5.66 -47.10
CA THR A 305 9.96 -4.99 -48.17
C THR A 305 9.78 -5.92 -49.37
N ARG A 306 10.87 -6.57 -49.81
CA ARG A 306 10.83 -7.60 -50.87
C ARG A 306 9.97 -8.80 -50.45
N LEU A 307 10.15 -9.32 -49.24
CA LEU A 307 9.46 -10.51 -48.76
C LEU A 307 7.92 -10.32 -48.72
N SER A 308 7.45 -9.16 -48.24
CA SER A 308 6.03 -8.80 -48.24
C SER A 308 5.49 -8.50 -49.65
N GLN A 309 6.31 -8.00 -50.58
CA GLN A 309 5.92 -7.82 -52.00
C GLN A 309 5.89 -9.12 -52.81
N GLU A 310 6.61 -10.15 -52.40
CA GLU A 310 6.65 -11.47 -53.04
C GLU A 310 5.56 -12.42 -52.53
N ASN A 311 4.84 -12.05 -51.46
CA ASN A 311 3.83 -12.87 -50.77
C ASN A 311 2.52 -12.08 -50.55
N GLU A 312 1.55 -12.62 -49.82
CA GLU A 312 0.30 -11.91 -49.54
C GLU A 312 0.48 -10.91 -48.39
N ASN A 313 0.00 -9.68 -48.61
CA ASN A 313 -0.04 -8.61 -47.61
C ASN A 313 -1.34 -7.79 -47.71
N PHE A 314 -2.29 -8.24 -48.53
CA PHE A 314 -3.59 -7.63 -48.79
C PHE A 314 -3.51 -6.23 -49.43
N SER A 315 -2.47 -5.99 -50.25
CA SER A 315 -2.38 -4.83 -51.15
C SER A 315 -3.08 -5.04 -52.51
N GLY A 316 -3.42 -6.28 -52.86
CA GLY A 316 -4.03 -6.65 -54.14
C GLY A 316 -3.05 -6.55 -55.32
N ASP A 317 -3.49 -6.06 -56.48
CA ASP A 317 -2.64 -5.87 -57.67
C ASP A 317 -1.54 -4.77 -57.51
N ARG A 318 -1.33 -4.25 -56.30
CA ARG A 318 -0.35 -3.18 -56.02
C ARG A 318 1.00 -3.78 -55.66
N LYS A 319 2.07 -3.01 -55.92
CA LYS A 319 3.44 -3.34 -55.48
C LYS A 319 3.86 -2.54 -54.24
N THR A 320 2.89 -2.22 -53.39
CA THR A 320 3.08 -1.38 -52.20
C THR A 320 2.71 -2.15 -50.96
N LEU A 321 3.49 -2.03 -49.89
CA LEU A 321 3.21 -2.68 -48.62
C LEU A 321 1.85 -2.28 -48.07
N ASN A 322 1.16 -3.28 -47.52
CA ASN A 322 -0.02 -3.08 -46.70
C ASN A 322 0.10 -3.88 -45.40
N GLY A 323 -0.74 -3.55 -44.43
CA GLY A 323 -0.63 -4.07 -43.07
C GLY A 323 -1.69 -3.49 -42.14
N GLY A 324 -1.82 -4.09 -40.96
CA GLY A 324 -2.86 -3.73 -40.00
C GLY A 324 -2.65 -2.37 -39.35
N VAL A 325 -3.74 -1.64 -39.10
CA VAL A 325 -3.76 -0.48 -38.21
C VAL A 325 -3.90 -0.98 -36.76
N SER A 326 -2.90 -0.71 -35.92
CA SER A 326 -3.05 -0.89 -34.46
C SER A 326 -4.05 0.12 -33.90
N MET A 327 -4.89 -0.35 -32.97
CA MET A 327 -5.98 0.41 -32.36
C MET A 327 -5.72 0.61 -30.86
N PRO A 328 -6.50 1.46 -30.14
CA PRO A 328 -6.40 1.56 -28.68
C PRO A 328 -6.49 0.18 -28.00
N GLY A 329 -5.62 -0.05 -27.02
CA GLY A 329 -5.39 -1.38 -26.43
C GLY A 329 -4.59 -2.37 -27.31
N THR A 330 -4.00 -1.95 -28.43
CA THR A 330 -3.14 -2.80 -29.31
C THR A 330 -1.85 -2.09 -29.80
N THR A 331 -1.44 -1.01 -29.15
CA THR A 331 -0.33 -0.12 -29.57
C THR A 331 1.02 -0.44 -28.91
N TRP A 332 1.10 -1.56 -28.21
CA TRP A 332 2.26 -2.01 -27.42
C TRP A 332 2.26 -3.56 -27.36
N THR A 333 3.42 -4.18 -27.18
CA THR A 333 3.71 -5.61 -27.44
C THR A 333 2.58 -6.60 -27.10
N MET A 334 2.26 -6.82 -25.82
CA MET A 334 1.26 -7.84 -25.44
C MET A 334 -0.17 -7.45 -25.84
N GLY A 335 -0.49 -6.15 -25.99
CA GLY A 335 -1.74 -5.70 -26.61
C GLY A 335 -1.82 -6.00 -28.11
N GLY A 336 -0.70 -5.89 -28.83
CA GLY A 336 -0.57 -6.28 -30.24
C GLY A 336 -0.70 -7.79 -30.45
N LEU A 337 -0.01 -8.58 -29.62
CA LEU A 337 -0.12 -10.04 -29.58
C LEU A 337 -1.57 -10.46 -29.30
N PHE A 338 -2.17 -9.98 -28.21
CA PHE A 338 -3.55 -10.28 -27.83
C PHE A 338 -4.56 -9.95 -28.95
N ALA A 339 -4.41 -8.80 -29.61
CA ALA A 339 -5.26 -8.44 -30.73
C ALA A 339 -5.12 -9.40 -31.91
N ALA A 340 -3.89 -9.80 -32.23
CA ALA A 340 -3.60 -10.71 -33.34
C ALA A 340 -4.05 -12.16 -33.10
N THR A 341 -4.15 -12.60 -31.84
CA THR A 341 -4.51 -13.99 -31.46
C THR A 341 -5.95 -14.16 -30.94
N SER A 342 -6.63 -13.08 -30.52
CA SER A 342 -8.02 -13.13 -30.01
C SER A 342 -9.02 -12.27 -30.79
N GLY A 343 -8.54 -11.33 -31.62
CA GLY A 343 -9.40 -10.36 -32.28
C GLY A 343 -10.05 -9.35 -31.32
N LEU A 344 -9.52 -9.14 -30.11
CA LEU A 344 -10.01 -8.19 -29.11
C LEU A 344 -8.92 -7.17 -28.70
N PRO A 345 -9.28 -5.94 -28.28
CA PRO A 345 -8.34 -4.99 -27.69
C PRO A 345 -8.00 -5.40 -26.25
N LEU A 346 -6.77 -5.17 -25.78
CA LEU A 346 -6.42 -5.48 -24.39
C LEU A 346 -6.88 -4.35 -23.44
N GLN A 347 -8.19 -4.27 -23.21
CA GLN A 347 -8.83 -3.37 -22.25
C GLN A 347 -8.98 -4.05 -20.88
N ILE A 348 -8.30 -3.55 -19.85
CA ILE A 348 -8.41 -4.03 -18.46
C ILE A 348 -8.55 -2.87 -17.48
N ASP A 349 -9.43 -3.02 -16.49
CA ASP A 349 -9.58 -2.09 -15.34
C ASP A 349 -8.55 -2.39 -14.21
N ILE A 350 -7.51 -3.19 -14.50
CA ILE A 350 -6.53 -3.63 -13.50
C ILE A 350 -5.52 -2.51 -13.20
N SER A 351 -5.57 -1.99 -11.99
CA SER A 351 -4.48 -1.25 -11.39
C SER A 351 -3.32 -2.17 -10.98
N GLY A 352 -2.09 -1.73 -11.26
CA GLY A 352 -0.83 -2.18 -10.64
C GLY A 352 -0.61 -3.68 -10.48
N ASN A 353 0.03 -4.34 -11.45
CA ASN A 353 0.67 -5.67 -11.30
C ASN A 353 -0.25 -6.76 -10.76
N ASN A 354 -1.44 -6.85 -11.33
CA ASN A 354 -2.38 -7.91 -11.03
C ASN A 354 -2.88 -8.64 -12.28
N MET A 355 -2.04 -8.77 -13.31
CA MET A 355 -2.32 -9.62 -14.48
C MET A 355 -1.75 -11.01 -14.23
N ASP A 356 -0.45 -11.06 -13.95
CA ASP A 356 0.34 -12.16 -13.41
C ASP A 356 -0.19 -12.74 -12.08
N THR A 357 -0.94 -11.97 -11.28
CA THR A 357 -1.60 -12.48 -10.05
C THR A 357 -2.98 -13.13 -10.30
N GLN A 358 -3.53 -13.03 -11.51
CA GLN A 358 -4.72 -13.82 -11.89
C GLN A 358 -4.33 -15.28 -12.12
N THR A 359 -5.22 -16.23 -11.81
CA THR A 359 -5.01 -17.65 -12.19
C THR A 359 -5.14 -17.92 -13.68
N ALA A 360 -5.70 -16.98 -14.45
CA ALA A 360 -5.89 -17.11 -15.88
C ALA A 360 -6.05 -15.73 -16.54
N PHE A 361 -5.56 -15.60 -17.77
CA PHE A 361 -5.72 -14.41 -18.60
C PHE A 361 -7.02 -14.54 -19.40
N PHE A 362 -8.03 -13.68 -19.21
CA PHE A 362 -9.31 -13.70 -19.96
C PHE A 362 -9.96 -15.11 -20.15
N PRO A 363 -10.15 -15.93 -19.10
CA PRO A 363 -10.54 -17.35 -19.21
C PRO A 363 -11.94 -17.63 -19.82
N SER A 364 -12.69 -16.61 -20.24
CA SER A 364 -14.00 -16.75 -20.90
C SER A 364 -14.02 -16.33 -22.38
N ILE A 365 -12.85 -16.08 -22.99
CA ILE A 365 -12.69 -15.97 -24.45
C ILE A 365 -12.07 -17.24 -25.03
N THR A 366 -12.20 -17.42 -26.35
CA THR A 366 -11.51 -18.47 -27.11
C THR A 366 -10.58 -17.80 -28.12
N THR A 367 -9.35 -18.28 -28.23
CA THR A 367 -8.27 -17.66 -29.02
C THR A 367 -7.71 -18.61 -30.07
N LEU A 368 -6.78 -18.11 -30.89
CA LEU A 368 -5.98 -18.90 -31.82
C LEU A 368 -5.29 -20.08 -31.13
N GLY A 369 -4.72 -19.86 -29.94
CA GLY A 369 -4.06 -20.92 -29.18
C GLY A 369 -5.01 -22.06 -28.83
N ASP A 370 -6.19 -21.74 -28.30
CA ASP A 370 -7.19 -22.73 -27.88
C ASP A 370 -7.69 -23.57 -29.06
N ILE A 371 -7.98 -22.90 -30.19
CA ILE A 371 -8.46 -23.51 -31.42
C ILE A 371 -7.41 -24.47 -32.01
N LEU A 372 -6.13 -24.11 -31.97
CA LEU A 372 -5.05 -24.98 -32.45
C LEU A 372 -4.75 -26.13 -31.47
N ASN A 373 -4.82 -25.90 -30.16
CA ASN A 373 -4.66 -26.93 -29.14
C ASN A 373 -5.80 -27.97 -29.17
N GLU A 374 -7.08 -27.56 -29.31
CA GLU A 374 -8.19 -28.49 -29.54
C GLU A 374 -8.04 -29.23 -30.88
N ALA A 375 -7.48 -28.57 -31.90
CA ALA A 375 -7.08 -29.22 -33.14
C ALA A 375 -5.81 -30.09 -33.01
N GLY A 376 -5.21 -30.25 -31.83
CA GLY A 376 -4.09 -31.15 -31.56
C GLY A 376 -2.73 -30.66 -32.04
N TYR A 377 -2.49 -29.34 -32.06
CA TYR A 377 -1.19 -28.76 -32.40
C TYR A 377 -0.27 -28.69 -31.16
N THR A 378 0.99 -29.11 -31.31
CA THR A 378 2.05 -28.78 -30.33
C THR A 378 2.37 -27.29 -30.42
N SER A 379 2.20 -26.53 -29.33
CA SER A 379 2.37 -25.07 -29.33
C SER A 379 3.61 -24.62 -28.53
N VAL A 380 4.42 -23.71 -29.09
CA VAL A 380 5.65 -23.17 -28.47
C VAL A 380 5.67 -21.64 -28.63
N PHE A 381 6.01 -20.92 -27.56
CA PHE A 381 6.23 -19.47 -27.56
C PHE A 381 7.68 -19.14 -27.18
N GLU A 382 8.47 -18.69 -28.15
CA GLU A 382 9.89 -18.35 -27.97
C GLU A 382 10.08 -16.82 -27.91
N CYS A 383 10.84 -16.32 -26.92
CA CYS A 383 11.22 -14.90 -26.89
C CYS A 383 12.53 -14.61 -26.15
N GLY A 384 13.20 -13.53 -26.53
CA GLY A 384 14.51 -13.13 -25.98
C GLY A 384 14.49 -12.66 -24.52
N SER A 385 13.31 -12.31 -24.00
CA SER A 385 13.09 -11.68 -22.71
C SER A 385 12.35 -12.61 -21.74
N ASP A 386 12.31 -12.28 -20.44
CA ASP A 386 11.55 -13.02 -19.43
C ASP A 386 10.05 -13.17 -19.78
N GLY A 387 9.54 -14.40 -19.76
CA GLY A 387 8.16 -14.73 -20.14
C GLY A 387 7.08 -14.12 -19.24
N VAL A 388 7.37 -13.85 -17.98
CA VAL A 388 6.42 -13.24 -17.02
C VAL A 388 6.15 -11.77 -17.39
N PHE A 389 7.14 -11.06 -17.93
CA PHE A 389 6.99 -9.65 -18.31
C PHE A 389 5.84 -9.44 -19.31
N GLY A 390 5.00 -8.44 -19.04
CA GLY A 390 3.76 -8.17 -19.78
C GLY A 390 2.63 -9.19 -19.59
N GLY A 391 2.83 -10.24 -18.79
CA GLY A 391 1.86 -11.33 -18.59
C GLY A 391 1.84 -12.36 -19.73
N ARG A 392 2.88 -12.39 -20.58
CA ARG A 392 2.93 -13.25 -21.80
C ARG A 392 2.87 -14.74 -21.46
N GLN A 393 3.63 -15.20 -20.47
CA GLN A 393 3.59 -16.57 -19.97
C GLN A 393 2.17 -16.94 -19.49
N LEU A 394 1.54 -16.12 -18.64
CA LEU A 394 0.18 -16.41 -18.17
C LEU A 394 -0.80 -16.47 -19.36
N TYR A 395 -0.68 -15.57 -20.34
CA TYR A 395 -1.50 -15.62 -21.55
C TYR A 395 -1.34 -16.93 -22.32
N PHE A 396 -0.13 -17.26 -22.77
CA PHE A 396 0.13 -18.42 -23.62
C PHE A 396 0.01 -19.77 -22.88
N SER A 397 0.17 -19.79 -21.55
CA SER A 397 -0.17 -20.97 -20.73
C SER A 397 -1.68 -21.09 -20.45
N THR A 398 -2.43 -19.99 -20.34
CA THR A 398 -3.91 -20.03 -20.25
C THR A 398 -4.51 -20.47 -21.59
N HIS A 399 -4.02 -19.90 -22.68
CA HIS A 399 -4.61 -19.99 -24.00
C HIS A 399 -3.76 -20.83 -24.95
N GLY A 400 -4.21 -22.05 -25.24
CA GLY A 400 -3.53 -22.98 -26.13
C GLY A 400 -2.40 -23.82 -25.53
N ASN A 401 -2.11 -23.71 -24.23
CA ASN A 401 -1.13 -24.54 -23.52
C ASN A 401 0.25 -24.57 -24.24
N TYR A 402 0.81 -23.39 -24.49
CA TYR A 402 2.13 -23.28 -25.11
C TYR A 402 3.23 -23.66 -24.12
N GLU A 403 4.28 -24.34 -24.60
CA GLU A 403 5.57 -24.33 -23.94
C GLU A 403 6.21 -22.93 -24.06
N ILE A 404 6.78 -22.41 -22.97
CA ILE A 404 7.38 -21.07 -22.93
C ILE A 404 8.90 -21.22 -22.98
N HIS A 405 9.50 -20.85 -24.11
CA HIS A 405 10.94 -20.93 -24.36
C HIS A 405 11.56 -19.53 -24.26
N ASP A 406 11.69 -19.05 -23.02
CA ASP A 406 12.23 -17.73 -22.69
C ASP A 406 13.70 -17.79 -22.23
N ILE A 407 14.23 -16.67 -21.73
CA ILE A 407 15.59 -16.63 -21.15
C ILE A 407 15.79 -17.62 -20.00
N ASN A 408 14.77 -17.85 -19.18
CA ASN A 408 14.86 -18.76 -18.02
C ASN A 408 14.88 -20.23 -18.49
N TYR A 409 14.07 -20.57 -19.51
CA TYR A 409 14.13 -21.87 -20.17
C TYR A 409 15.53 -22.15 -20.73
N TYR A 410 16.09 -21.26 -21.55
CA TYR A 410 17.38 -21.48 -22.20
C TYR A 410 18.58 -21.52 -21.23
N LYS A 411 18.48 -20.88 -20.06
CA LYS A 411 19.41 -21.09 -18.93
C LYS A 411 19.25 -22.47 -18.32
N SER A 412 18.02 -22.89 -18.01
CA SER A 412 17.74 -24.17 -17.34
C SER A 412 18.24 -25.40 -18.12
N ILE A 413 18.32 -25.32 -19.44
CA ILE A 413 18.87 -26.38 -20.32
C ILE A 413 20.34 -26.16 -20.72
N GLY A 414 20.98 -25.08 -20.25
CA GLY A 414 22.41 -24.79 -20.47
C GLY A 414 22.78 -24.29 -21.87
N LEU A 415 21.83 -23.72 -22.64
CA LEU A 415 22.12 -23.02 -23.90
C LEU A 415 22.47 -21.53 -23.68
N LEU A 416 22.19 -21.00 -22.50
CA LEU A 416 22.69 -19.72 -21.98
C LEU A 416 23.42 -19.96 -20.64
N ASP A 417 24.42 -19.13 -20.34
CA ASP A 417 25.04 -19.08 -19.02
C ASP A 417 24.06 -18.50 -17.97
N GLU A 418 24.14 -18.95 -16.72
CA GLU A 418 23.22 -18.55 -15.64
C GLU A 418 23.21 -17.02 -15.41
N ASP A 419 24.36 -16.36 -15.55
CA ASP A 419 24.51 -14.90 -15.44
C ASP A 419 24.35 -14.16 -16.79
N TYR A 420 23.96 -14.84 -17.87
CA TYR A 420 23.69 -14.20 -19.16
C TYR A 420 22.48 -13.27 -19.06
N TYR A 421 22.69 -11.98 -19.34
CA TYR A 421 21.60 -11.02 -19.57
C TYR A 421 22.11 -9.88 -20.46
N VAL A 422 21.49 -9.71 -21.62
CA VAL A 422 21.79 -8.66 -22.60
C VAL A 422 20.52 -7.84 -22.86
N TRP A 423 20.55 -6.59 -22.39
CA TRP A 423 19.58 -5.53 -22.65
C TRP A 423 18.13 -5.79 -22.18
N TRP A 424 17.37 -6.67 -22.87
CA TRP A 424 16.05 -7.18 -22.46
C TRP A 424 16.07 -8.68 -22.07
N GLY A 425 17.13 -9.40 -22.41
CA GLY A 425 17.37 -10.79 -22.02
C GLY A 425 18.48 -11.44 -22.86
N TYR A 426 18.19 -11.79 -24.11
CA TYR A 426 19.18 -12.19 -25.11
C TYR A 426 18.81 -11.68 -26.51
N GLU A 427 19.81 -11.59 -27.38
CA GLU A 427 19.73 -10.97 -28.71
C GLU A 427 18.89 -11.76 -29.73
N ASP A 428 18.27 -11.08 -30.69
CA ASP A 428 17.55 -11.73 -31.81
C ASP A 428 18.47 -12.66 -32.62
N GLN A 429 19.78 -12.37 -32.66
CA GLN A 429 20.79 -13.23 -33.28
C GLN A 429 20.83 -14.64 -32.66
N LYS A 430 20.54 -14.76 -31.35
CA LYS A 430 20.43 -16.05 -30.65
C LYS A 430 19.05 -16.66 -30.81
N LEU A 431 17.99 -15.85 -30.68
CA LEU A 431 16.60 -16.25 -30.94
C LEU A 431 16.47 -16.94 -32.32
N ILE A 432 16.99 -16.31 -33.37
CA ILE A 432 16.93 -16.83 -34.74
C ILE A 432 17.87 -18.04 -34.97
N SER A 433 18.71 -18.39 -33.99
CA SER A 433 19.42 -19.67 -33.93
C SER A 433 18.59 -20.74 -33.22
N TYR A 434 18.07 -20.46 -32.02
CA TYR A 434 17.27 -21.40 -31.25
C TYR A 434 15.97 -21.77 -31.99
N ALA A 435 15.29 -20.79 -32.60
CA ALA A 435 14.16 -20.99 -33.51
C ALA A 435 14.41 -22.08 -34.57
N LYS A 436 15.63 -22.20 -35.11
CA LYS A 436 15.97 -23.23 -36.12
C LYS A 436 16.15 -24.61 -35.50
N GLU A 437 16.60 -24.68 -34.26
CA GLU A 437 16.71 -25.91 -33.48
C GLU A 437 15.31 -26.37 -33.03
N GLU A 438 14.47 -25.49 -32.49
CA GLU A 438 13.08 -25.79 -32.11
C GLU A 438 12.21 -26.18 -33.31
N LEU A 439 12.25 -25.45 -34.44
CA LEU A 439 11.52 -25.85 -35.65
C LEU A 439 12.01 -27.20 -36.21
N THR A 440 13.30 -27.53 -36.06
CA THR A 440 13.82 -28.85 -36.45
C THR A 440 13.31 -29.97 -35.52
N GLN A 441 13.16 -29.69 -34.22
CA GLN A 441 12.61 -30.64 -33.25
C GLN A 441 11.10 -30.84 -33.45
N LEU A 442 10.33 -29.76 -33.61
CA LEU A 442 8.89 -29.79 -33.84
C LEU A 442 8.52 -30.51 -35.15
N ALA A 443 9.22 -30.21 -36.25
CA ALA A 443 9.00 -30.89 -37.53
C ALA A 443 9.45 -32.37 -37.55
N GLY A 444 10.10 -32.85 -36.48
CA GLY A 444 10.39 -34.27 -36.27
C GLY A 444 9.26 -35.06 -35.59
N GLN A 445 8.14 -34.41 -35.25
CA GLN A 445 7.00 -35.02 -34.56
C GLN A 445 5.89 -35.44 -35.54
N ASP A 446 5.01 -36.37 -35.12
CA ASP A 446 3.83 -36.79 -35.89
C ASP A 446 2.64 -35.79 -35.82
N GLN A 447 2.74 -34.74 -35.00
CA GLN A 447 1.67 -33.73 -34.81
C GLN A 447 1.98 -32.45 -35.60
N PRO A 448 0.96 -31.70 -36.05
CA PRO A 448 1.18 -30.35 -36.56
C PRO A 448 1.68 -29.45 -35.41
N PHE A 449 2.51 -28.45 -35.73
CA PHE A 449 3.02 -27.51 -34.74
C PHE A 449 2.56 -26.08 -34.95
N ASN A 450 2.55 -25.31 -33.86
CA ASN A 450 2.19 -23.91 -33.75
C ASN A 450 3.35 -23.20 -33.02
N TYR A 451 4.37 -22.82 -33.78
CA TYR A 451 5.54 -22.13 -33.26
C TYR A 451 5.31 -20.62 -33.39
N THR A 452 5.24 -19.92 -32.26
CA THR A 452 5.15 -18.46 -32.19
C THR A 452 6.44 -17.90 -31.62
N MET A 453 7.00 -16.87 -32.25
CA MET A 453 8.18 -16.16 -31.73
C MET A 453 7.96 -14.65 -31.66
N LEU A 454 8.65 -14.00 -30.73
CA LEU A 454 8.68 -12.54 -30.57
C LEU A 454 10.13 -12.03 -30.54
N THR A 455 10.49 -11.21 -31.52
CA THR A 455 11.79 -10.52 -31.57
C THR A 455 11.88 -9.39 -30.54
N ALA A 456 13.09 -8.91 -30.26
CA ALA A 456 13.32 -7.84 -29.27
C ALA A 456 14.33 -6.76 -29.69
N ASP A 457 15.32 -7.01 -30.58
CA ASP A 457 16.41 -6.07 -30.88
C ASP A 457 15.88 -4.70 -31.34
N THR A 458 14.70 -4.65 -31.95
CA THR A 458 14.01 -3.46 -32.47
C THR A 458 13.18 -2.65 -31.44
N HIS A 459 13.18 -3.01 -30.15
CA HIS A 459 12.46 -2.28 -29.10
C HIS A 459 12.99 -0.85 -28.91
N PHE A 460 12.10 0.09 -28.54
CA PHE A 460 12.46 1.49 -28.30
C PHE A 460 13.34 1.69 -27.02
N GLU A 461 14.07 2.78 -26.86
CA GLU A 461 14.47 3.75 -27.89
C GLU A 461 15.75 3.27 -28.58
N ASN A 462 15.85 3.50 -29.89
CA ASN A 462 17.05 3.28 -30.73
C ASN A 462 17.50 1.82 -30.92
N GLY A 463 16.83 0.83 -30.32
CA GLY A 463 17.13 -0.60 -30.49
C GLY A 463 18.50 -1.05 -29.95
N TYR A 464 18.81 -2.33 -30.15
CA TYR A 464 20.08 -2.94 -29.77
C TYR A 464 20.86 -3.45 -30.99
N PRO A 465 22.05 -2.89 -31.29
CA PRO A 465 22.89 -3.38 -32.38
C PRO A 465 23.66 -4.63 -31.93
N CYS A 466 23.10 -5.82 -32.20
CA CYS A 466 23.77 -7.09 -31.98
C CYS A 466 25.00 -7.30 -32.89
N SER A 467 25.77 -8.37 -32.65
CA SER A 467 27.17 -8.48 -33.13
C SER A 467 27.36 -8.52 -34.66
N ILE A 468 26.28 -8.74 -35.41
CA ILE A 468 26.27 -8.80 -36.88
C ILE A 468 25.63 -7.57 -37.54
N CYS A 469 25.14 -6.60 -36.78
CA CYS A 469 24.55 -5.39 -37.34
C CYS A 469 25.62 -4.48 -37.97
N VAL A 470 25.31 -3.97 -39.16
CA VAL A 470 26.24 -3.17 -39.98
C VAL A 470 25.81 -1.71 -39.94
N ASP A 471 26.77 -0.79 -39.82
CA ASP A 471 26.51 0.64 -39.96
C ASP A 471 26.42 1.03 -41.45
N GLU A 472 25.19 1.07 -41.95
CA GLU A 472 24.86 1.31 -43.36
C GLU A 472 24.16 2.66 -43.57
N TYR A 473 23.36 3.09 -42.58
CA TYR A 473 22.51 4.27 -42.63
C TYR A 473 23.04 5.46 -41.82
N GLY A 474 24.05 5.25 -40.95
CA GLY A 474 24.60 6.29 -40.07
C GLY A 474 23.68 6.66 -38.90
N ASP A 475 22.63 5.88 -38.66
CA ASP A 475 21.68 5.97 -37.56
C ASP A 475 21.49 4.59 -36.92
N GLN A 476 21.51 4.50 -35.59
CA GLN A 476 21.49 3.20 -34.91
C GLN A 476 20.18 2.45 -35.17
N TYR A 477 19.03 3.13 -35.12
CA TYR A 477 17.74 2.44 -35.21
C TYR A 477 17.45 1.97 -36.63
N ALA A 478 17.81 2.75 -37.65
CA ALA A 478 17.83 2.32 -39.05
C ALA A 478 18.72 1.09 -39.25
N ASN A 479 19.93 1.08 -38.67
CA ASN A 479 20.85 -0.05 -38.76
C ASN A 479 20.31 -1.31 -38.06
N VAL A 480 19.63 -1.17 -36.92
CA VAL A 480 18.96 -2.28 -36.21
C VAL A 480 17.75 -2.81 -36.98
N MET A 481 16.92 -1.94 -37.55
CA MET A 481 15.81 -2.33 -38.43
C MET A 481 16.30 -3.09 -39.67
N ALA A 482 17.39 -2.64 -40.30
CA ALA A 482 18.04 -3.36 -41.41
C ALA A 482 18.64 -4.71 -40.96
N CYS A 483 19.17 -4.77 -39.73
CA CYS A 483 19.71 -5.98 -39.13
C CYS A 483 18.61 -7.04 -38.89
N SER A 484 17.48 -6.65 -38.30
CA SER A 484 16.29 -7.49 -38.15
C SER A 484 15.73 -7.92 -39.52
N SER A 485 15.64 -6.99 -40.48
CA SER A 485 15.16 -7.25 -41.85
C SER A 485 15.94 -8.36 -42.55
N ARG A 486 17.28 -8.33 -42.47
CA ARG A 486 18.15 -9.41 -42.97
C ARG A 486 17.91 -10.73 -42.24
N GLN A 487 18.02 -10.74 -40.91
CA GLN A 487 17.96 -11.98 -40.12
C GLN A 487 16.63 -12.72 -40.30
N ILE A 488 15.51 -12.01 -40.35
CA ILE A 488 14.18 -12.61 -40.60
C ILE A 488 14.05 -13.11 -42.03
N SER A 489 14.56 -12.39 -43.04
CA SER A 489 14.60 -12.90 -44.41
C SER A 489 15.51 -14.13 -44.56
N GLU A 490 16.58 -14.25 -43.77
CA GLU A 490 17.46 -15.42 -43.73
C GLU A 490 16.80 -16.60 -43.00
N LEU A 491 16.08 -16.36 -41.90
CA LEU A 491 15.28 -17.40 -41.22
C LEU A 491 14.22 -17.97 -42.16
N VAL A 492 13.45 -17.13 -42.85
CA VAL A 492 12.43 -17.55 -43.80
C VAL A 492 13.04 -18.30 -44.99
N SER A 493 14.19 -17.83 -45.51
CA SER A 493 14.90 -18.53 -46.59
C SER A 493 15.38 -19.92 -46.14
N TRP A 494 15.88 -20.04 -44.90
CA TRP A 494 16.25 -21.33 -44.32
C TRP A 494 15.05 -22.25 -44.12
N ILE A 495 13.90 -21.73 -43.64
CA ILE A 495 12.65 -22.51 -43.53
C ILE A 495 12.25 -23.04 -44.91
N GLN A 496 12.33 -22.21 -45.96
CA GLN A 496 12.00 -22.57 -47.34
C GLN A 496 12.92 -23.65 -47.96
N GLU A 497 14.08 -23.93 -47.36
CA GLU A 497 14.98 -25.02 -47.77
C GLU A 497 14.67 -26.37 -47.09
N GLN A 498 13.73 -26.43 -46.12
CA GLN A 498 13.43 -27.66 -45.37
C GLN A 498 12.36 -28.52 -46.04
N ASP A 499 12.51 -29.86 -45.95
CA ASP A 499 11.59 -30.85 -46.53
C ASP A 499 10.12 -30.71 -46.04
N TRP A 500 9.91 -30.08 -44.87
CA TRP A 500 8.60 -29.86 -44.25
C TRP A 500 7.94 -28.51 -44.63
N TYR A 501 8.60 -27.66 -45.42
CA TYR A 501 8.08 -26.34 -45.78
C TYR A 501 6.75 -26.38 -46.56
N GLU A 502 6.58 -27.32 -47.49
CA GLU A 502 5.37 -27.45 -48.32
C GLU A 502 4.08 -27.51 -47.49
N ASN A 503 4.13 -28.16 -46.32
CA ASN A 503 3.02 -28.25 -45.36
C ASN A 503 3.06 -27.21 -44.22
N THR A 504 3.78 -26.09 -44.39
CA THR A 504 3.97 -25.07 -43.36
C THR A 504 3.58 -23.69 -43.87
N THR A 505 2.67 -23.02 -43.16
CA THR A 505 2.29 -21.62 -43.38
C THR A 505 3.09 -20.72 -42.43
N ILE A 506 3.70 -19.66 -42.95
CA ILE A 506 4.43 -18.65 -42.13
C ILE A 506 3.63 -17.34 -42.16
N VAL A 507 3.37 -16.76 -41.00
CA VAL A 507 2.72 -15.45 -40.85
C VAL A 507 3.67 -14.53 -40.09
N ILE A 508 4.02 -13.41 -40.70
CA ILE A 508 4.92 -12.42 -40.12
C ILE A 508 4.13 -11.12 -39.95
N THR A 509 4.06 -10.62 -38.72
CA THR A 509 3.38 -9.36 -38.40
C THR A 509 4.25 -8.49 -37.51
N GLY A 510 4.16 -7.17 -37.66
CA GLY A 510 4.52 -6.30 -36.53
C GLY A 510 3.46 -6.45 -35.43
N ASP A 511 3.86 -6.28 -34.19
CA ASP A 511 2.95 -6.20 -33.04
C ASP A 511 2.33 -4.79 -32.91
N HIS A 512 3.15 -3.74 -33.07
CA HIS A 512 2.74 -2.35 -33.13
C HIS A 512 3.73 -1.48 -33.95
N PRO A 513 3.33 -0.26 -34.36
CA PRO A 513 4.27 0.77 -34.83
C PRO A 513 5.22 1.20 -33.70
N THR A 514 6.47 1.55 -34.01
CA THR A 514 7.44 1.98 -32.97
C THR A 514 6.94 3.15 -32.12
N MET A 515 7.27 3.07 -30.83
CA MET A 515 7.09 4.14 -29.84
C MET A 515 8.30 5.10 -29.78
N ASP A 516 9.37 4.85 -30.56
CA ASP A 516 10.60 5.65 -30.58
C ASP A 516 10.34 7.14 -30.87
N SER A 517 11.14 7.98 -30.23
CA SER A 517 10.83 9.37 -29.96
C SER A 517 11.21 10.35 -31.07
N ASP A 518 12.14 10.00 -31.97
CA ASP A 518 12.46 10.86 -33.10
C ASP A 518 12.65 10.20 -34.46
N PHE A 519 12.77 8.87 -34.55
CA PHE A 519 12.95 8.16 -35.82
C PHE A 519 11.88 8.49 -36.87
N CYS A 520 10.62 8.59 -36.46
CA CYS A 520 9.49 8.91 -37.34
C CYS A 520 9.06 10.39 -37.33
N ASN A 521 9.89 11.34 -36.83
CA ASN A 521 9.58 12.79 -36.86
C ASN A 521 9.60 13.40 -38.27
N GLY A 522 10.15 12.70 -39.27
CA GLY A 522 10.12 13.12 -40.68
C GLY A 522 8.89 12.63 -41.46
N VAL A 523 8.03 11.81 -40.84
CA VAL A 523 6.83 11.23 -41.46
C VAL A 523 5.69 12.24 -41.43
N ASP A 524 4.93 12.34 -42.52
CA ASP A 524 3.76 13.23 -42.62
C ASP A 524 2.62 12.78 -41.66
N ASP A 525 1.93 13.74 -41.03
CA ASP A 525 0.80 13.46 -40.14
C ASP A 525 -0.38 12.80 -40.90
N ASP A 526 -0.50 13.03 -42.21
CA ASP A 526 -1.49 12.37 -43.08
C ASP A 526 -1.12 10.89 -43.43
N TYR A 527 0.08 10.40 -43.06
CA TYR A 527 0.49 9.01 -43.34
C TYR A 527 -0.01 8.03 -42.26
N GLN A 528 -0.92 7.13 -42.66
CA GLN A 528 -1.39 6.05 -41.79
C GLN A 528 -0.32 4.96 -41.59
N ARG A 529 0.38 5.06 -40.45
CA ARG A 529 1.23 3.99 -39.89
C ARG A 529 0.45 2.69 -39.76
N ARG A 530 1.08 1.58 -40.15
CA ARG A 530 0.52 0.21 -40.21
C ARG A 530 1.64 -0.78 -39.89
N VAL A 531 1.36 -1.77 -39.05
CA VAL A 531 2.32 -2.85 -38.73
C VAL A 531 2.78 -3.56 -40.00
N TYR A 532 3.97 -4.14 -39.99
CA TYR A 532 4.43 -5.00 -41.08
C TYR A 532 3.51 -6.21 -41.23
N THR A 533 3.36 -6.76 -42.44
CA THR A 533 2.52 -7.94 -42.70
C THR A 533 3.05 -8.73 -43.90
N ALA A 534 3.20 -10.05 -43.73
CA ALA A 534 3.43 -11.00 -44.82
C ALA A 534 2.85 -12.38 -44.46
N TYR A 535 2.02 -12.94 -45.35
CA TYR A 535 1.47 -14.30 -45.28
C TYR A 535 2.11 -15.16 -46.37
N ILE A 536 2.93 -16.13 -45.97
CA ILE A 536 3.81 -16.92 -46.82
C ILE A 536 3.34 -18.37 -46.80
N ASN A 537 3.25 -18.99 -47.98
CA ASN A 537 2.71 -20.35 -48.17
C ASN A 537 1.30 -20.57 -47.57
N ALA A 538 0.50 -19.50 -47.51
CA ALA A 538 -0.88 -19.52 -47.04
C ALA A 538 -1.79 -20.29 -48.02
N ALA A 539 -2.66 -21.15 -47.49
CA ALA A 539 -3.50 -22.07 -48.26
C ALA A 539 -5.00 -21.93 -47.91
N PRO A 540 -5.62 -20.75 -48.09
CA PRO A 540 -7.03 -20.52 -47.75
C PRO A 540 -7.99 -21.40 -48.54
N ALA A 541 -8.98 -21.95 -47.84
CA ALA A 541 -10.02 -22.82 -48.42
C ALA A 541 -10.82 -22.11 -49.53
N GLU A 542 -11.04 -20.80 -49.41
CA GLU A 542 -11.45 -19.91 -50.48
C GLU A 542 -10.69 -18.57 -50.38
N ASN A 543 -10.09 -18.10 -51.48
CA ASN A 543 -9.64 -16.70 -51.59
C ASN A 543 -10.63 -15.92 -52.47
N ASN A 544 -11.41 -15.04 -51.83
CA ASN A 544 -12.39 -14.15 -52.45
C ASN A 544 -11.99 -12.66 -52.33
N SER A 545 -10.80 -12.37 -51.78
CA SER A 545 -10.27 -11.03 -51.53
C SER A 545 -10.00 -10.25 -52.82
N LYS A 546 -10.20 -8.93 -52.79
CA LYS A 546 -10.20 -8.08 -54.00
C LYS A 546 -9.61 -6.70 -53.75
N GLY A 547 -8.46 -6.44 -54.38
CA GLY A 547 -7.75 -5.17 -54.27
C GLY A 547 -7.08 -4.98 -52.91
N MET A 548 -6.73 -3.73 -52.59
CA MET A 548 -6.14 -3.37 -51.30
C MET A 548 -7.22 -3.36 -50.22
N ARG A 549 -7.01 -4.14 -49.15
CA ARG A 549 -7.89 -4.19 -47.97
C ARG A 549 -7.56 -3.07 -46.97
N SER A 550 -8.56 -2.65 -46.19
CA SER A 550 -8.34 -1.82 -44.99
C SER A 550 -8.61 -2.65 -43.74
N PHE A 551 -7.62 -2.82 -42.87
CA PHE A 551 -7.73 -3.76 -41.75
C PHE A 551 -6.93 -3.35 -40.52
N THR A 552 -7.19 -4.06 -39.43
CA THR A 552 -6.63 -3.86 -38.09
C THR A 552 -5.85 -5.09 -37.65
N THR A 553 -5.10 -4.99 -36.55
CA THR A 553 -4.47 -6.13 -35.87
C THR A 553 -5.48 -7.22 -35.46
N PHE A 554 -6.75 -6.87 -35.20
CA PHE A 554 -7.81 -7.85 -34.90
C PHE A 554 -8.14 -8.79 -36.08
N ASP A 555 -7.97 -8.33 -37.31
CA ASP A 555 -8.29 -9.10 -38.51
C ASP A 555 -7.26 -10.23 -38.76
N THR A 556 -6.08 -10.17 -38.13
CA THR A 556 -5.06 -11.22 -38.16
C THR A 556 -5.59 -12.56 -37.66
N PHE A 557 -6.35 -12.59 -36.55
CA PHE A 557 -6.82 -13.83 -35.91
C PHE A 557 -7.59 -14.77 -36.86
N PRO A 558 -8.72 -14.38 -37.47
CA PRO A 558 -9.41 -15.23 -38.44
C PRO A 558 -8.59 -15.46 -39.73
N THR A 559 -7.72 -14.51 -40.11
CA THR A 559 -6.90 -14.62 -41.32
C THR A 559 -5.78 -15.67 -41.17
N VAL A 560 -5.22 -15.86 -39.97
CA VAL A 560 -4.25 -16.94 -39.68
C VAL A 560 -4.90 -18.32 -39.82
N LEU A 561 -6.09 -18.52 -39.25
CA LEU A 561 -6.84 -19.77 -39.38
C LEU A 561 -7.21 -20.04 -40.85
N SER A 562 -7.66 -19.02 -41.58
CA SER A 562 -7.89 -19.10 -43.03
C SER A 562 -6.60 -19.48 -43.77
N ALA A 563 -5.44 -18.88 -43.45
CA ALA A 563 -4.15 -19.21 -44.05
C ALA A 563 -3.65 -20.65 -43.80
N LEU A 564 -4.17 -21.35 -42.79
CA LEU A 564 -3.94 -22.77 -42.52
C LEU A 564 -4.93 -23.70 -43.27
N GLY A 565 -5.89 -23.13 -44.02
CA GLY A 565 -6.93 -23.85 -44.75
C GLY A 565 -8.20 -24.10 -43.95
N VAL A 566 -8.36 -23.49 -42.76
CA VAL A 566 -9.58 -23.64 -41.94
C VAL A 566 -10.70 -22.83 -42.55
N ARG A 567 -11.84 -23.48 -42.87
CA ARG A 567 -13.07 -22.77 -43.21
C ARG A 567 -13.73 -22.25 -41.94
N ILE A 568 -13.97 -20.95 -41.89
CA ILE A 568 -14.64 -20.23 -40.80
C ILE A 568 -16.05 -19.85 -41.27
N ASP A 569 -17.12 -20.35 -40.64
CA ASP A 569 -18.47 -19.86 -40.99
C ASP A 569 -18.61 -18.36 -40.65
N GLY A 570 -19.34 -17.62 -41.49
CA GLY A 570 -19.44 -16.16 -41.40
C GLY A 570 -18.15 -15.37 -41.69
N ASN A 571 -16.97 -16.00 -41.78
CA ASN A 571 -15.65 -15.40 -42.04
C ASN A 571 -15.21 -14.35 -40.98
N ARG A 572 -15.65 -14.49 -39.72
CA ARG A 572 -15.34 -13.56 -38.62
C ARG A 572 -15.12 -14.30 -37.30
N LEU A 573 -14.16 -13.83 -36.50
CA LEU A 573 -13.86 -14.27 -35.14
C LEU A 573 -13.41 -13.05 -34.31
N GLY A 574 -13.88 -12.92 -33.08
CA GLY A 574 -13.65 -11.71 -32.28
C GLY A 574 -14.24 -10.47 -32.99
N LEU A 575 -13.50 -9.36 -33.01
CA LEU A 575 -13.80 -8.21 -33.87
C LEU A 575 -13.33 -8.38 -35.32
N GLY A 576 -12.43 -9.32 -35.60
CA GLY A 576 -11.80 -9.49 -36.90
C GLY A 576 -12.74 -9.97 -38.02
N THR A 577 -12.24 -9.87 -39.25
CA THR A 577 -12.78 -10.49 -40.46
C THR A 577 -11.62 -11.12 -41.24
N ASP A 578 -11.80 -12.32 -41.77
CA ASP A 578 -10.79 -12.97 -42.62
C ASP A 578 -10.50 -12.13 -43.88
N LEU A 579 -9.25 -11.77 -44.08
CA LEU A 579 -8.77 -10.93 -45.17
C LEU A 579 -8.64 -11.69 -46.50
N PHE A 580 -8.63 -13.02 -46.49
CA PHE A 580 -8.82 -13.85 -47.70
C PHE A 580 -10.30 -13.90 -48.14
N SER A 581 -11.24 -13.66 -47.22
CA SER A 581 -12.67 -13.63 -47.53
C SER A 581 -13.08 -12.38 -48.33
N GLY A 582 -14.25 -12.45 -48.97
CA GLY A 582 -14.90 -11.30 -49.60
C GLY A 582 -15.74 -10.44 -48.64
N VAL A 583 -15.69 -10.68 -47.32
CA VAL A 583 -16.47 -9.96 -46.31
C VAL A 583 -15.71 -8.70 -45.87
N SER A 584 -16.41 -7.58 -45.68
CA SER A 584 -15.77 -6.32 -45.25
C SER A 584 -15.34 -6.36 -43.78
N THR A 585 -14.12 -5.88 -43.49
CA THR A 585 -13.61 -5.69 -42.12
C THR A 585 -14.44 -4.63 -41.38
N LEU A 586 -14.20 -4.42 -40.08
CA LEU A 586 -14.78 -3.28 -39.37
C LEU A 586 -14.23 -1.93 -39.87
N LEU A 587 -12.96 -1.89 -40.29
CA LEU A 587 -12.29 -0.70 -40.83
C LEU A 587 -12.65 -0.39 -42.30
N GLU A 588 -13.26 -1.34 -43.01
CA GLU A 588 -13.91 -1.10 -44.31
C GLU A 588 -15.36 -0.62 -44.14
N ARG A 589 -15.94 -0.75 -42.94
CA ARG A 589 -17.29 -0.31 -42.58
C ARG A 589 -17.33 1.01 -41.81
N SER A 590 -16.21 1.44 -41.21
CA SER A 590 -16.06 2.65 -40.39
C SER A 590 -14.66 3.23 -40.57
N ASP A 591 -14.50 4.55 -40.43
CA ASP A 591 -13.18 5.19 -40.51
C ASP A 591 -12.34 4.97 -39.24
N VAL A 592 -11.01 5.12 -39.37
CA VAL A 592 -10.03 4.93 -38.28
C VAL A 592 -10.40 5.73 -37.04
N LEU A 593 -10.80 6.99 -37.19
CA LEU A 593 -11.06 7.89 -36.07
C LEU A 593 -12.34 7.47 -35.33
N SER A 594 -13.41 7.13 -36.06
CA SER A 594 -14.64 6.60 -35.47
C SER A 594 -14.40 5.28 -34.72
N PHE A 595 -13.66 4.33 -35.32
CA PHE A 595 -13.38 3.03 -34.70
C PHE A 595 -12.49 3.20 -33.46
N SER A 596 -11.40 3.97 -33.55
CA SER A 596 -10.53 4.30 -32.42
C SER A 596 -11.29 5.03 -31.30
N THR A 597 -12.21 5.95 -31.62
CA THR A 597 -13.03 6.67 -30.63
C THR A 597 -13.94 5.74 -29.83
N GLU A 598 -14.46 4.67 -30.43
CA GLU A 598 -15.25 3.66 -29.70
C GLU A 598 -14.37 2.72 -28.87
N LEU A 599 -13.18 2.35 -29.37
CA LEU A 599 -12.21 1.52 -28.63
C LEU A 599 -11.45 2.27 -27.53
N SER A 600 -11.48 3.60 -27.53
CA SER A 600 -10.93 4.44 -26.46
C SER A 600 -11.83 4.56 -25.22
N LYS A 601 -12.98 3.87 -25.19
CA LYS A 601 -13.98 3.93 -24.11
C LYS A 601 -14.00 2.65 -23.27
N SER A 602 -14.38 2.79 -22.01
CA SER A 602 -14.66 1.66 -21.12
C SER A 602 -15.69 0.71 -21.75
N SER A 603 -15.44 -0.61 -21.74
CA SER A 603 -16.41 -1.61 -22.17
C SER A 603 -16.66 -2.62 -21.07
N ASP A 604 -17.88 -2.65 -20.54
CA ASP A 604 -18.25 -3.57 -19.45
C ASP A 604 -18.23 -5.04 -19.92
N PHE A 605 -18.49 -5.28 -21.21
CA PHE A 605 -18.29 -6.57 -21.88
C PHE A 605 -16.84 -7.07 -21.77
N MET A 606 -15.84 -6.18 -21.93
CA MET A 606 -14.43 -6.56 -21.77
C MET A 606 -14.09 -6.89 -20.32
N LYS A 607 -14.71 -6.20 -19.35
CA LYS A 607 -14.52 -6.47 -17.91
C LYS A 607 -15.17 -7.80 -17.49
N GLU A 608 -16.32 -8.15 -18.08
CA GLU A 608 -16.95 -9.47 -17.94
C GLU A 608 -16.08 -10.57 -18.56
N LYS A 609 -15.65 -10.39 -19.81
CA LYS A 609 -14.79 -11.36 -20.52
C LYS A 609 -13.41 -11.55 -19.87
N ALA A 610 -12.86 -10.50 -19.24
CA ALA A 610 -11.65 -10.58 -18.44
C ALA A 610 -11.83 -11.49 -17.20
N SER A 611 -13.07 -11.61 -16.69
CA SER A 611 -13.45 -12.52 -15.60
C SER A 611 -12.56 -12.40 -14.35
N LEU A 612 -12.16 -11.15 -14.05
CA LEU A 612 -11.15 -10.81 -13.04
C LEU A 612 -11.56 -11.26 -11.63
N GLU A 613 -10.64 -11.89 -10.91
CA GLU A 613 -10.90 -12.41 -9.58
C GLU A 613 -10.83 -11.30 -8.53
N GLN A 614 -11.96 -10.62 -8.30
CA GLN A 614 -12.07 -9.50 -7.37
C GLN A 614 -12.06 -9.91 -5.88
N ASP A 615 -11.92 -11.20 -5.54
CA ASP A 615 -11.80 -11.59 -4.12
C ASP A 615 -10.39 -11.25 -3.64
N THR A 616 -10.27 -10.11 -2.96
CA THR A 616 -9.00 -9.56 -2.46
C THR A 616 -8.21 -10.60 -1.69
N ASP A 617 -8.87 -11.47 -0.92
CA ASP A 617 -8.24 -12.53 -0.13
C ASP A 617 -7.55 -13.58 -1.00
N ALA A 618 -8.08 -13.90 -2.18
CA ALA A 618 -7.49 -14.87 -3.10
C ALA A 618 -6.27 -14.28 -3.83
N LEU A 619 -6.37 -13.01 -4.26
CA LEU A 619 -5.22 -12.26 -4.79
C LEU A 619 -4.12 -12.14 -3.73
N ILE A 620 -4.47 -11.74 -2.50
CA ILE A 620 -3.58 -11.64 -1.33
C ILE A 620 -2.80 -12.94 -1.10
N ASN A 621 -3.50 -14.09 -1.04
CA ASN A 621 -2.83 -15.39 -0.87
C ASN A 621 -1.90 -15.75 -2.05
N ARG A 622 -2.23 -15.39 -3.30
CA ARG A 622 -1.35 -15.62 -4.47
C ARG A 622 -0.17 -14.66 -4.55
N SER A 623 -0.30 -13.45 -4.00
CA SER A 623 0.81 -12.53 -3.75
C SER A 623 1.74 -12.99 -2.61
N GLY A 624 1.50 -14.17 -2.01
CA GLY A 624 2.29 -14.71 -0.89
C GLY A 624 1.91 -14.13 0.48
N ILE A 625 0.79 -13.41 0.58
CA ILE A 625 0.32 -12.75 1.80
C ILE A 625 -0.81 -13.59 2.41
N SER A 626 -0.60 -14.19 3.58
CA SER A 626 -1.63 -15.00 4.26
C SER A 626 -2.36 -14.22 5.37
N PRO A 627 -3.64 -14.52 5.63
CA PRO A 627 -4.31 -14.11 6.86
C PRO A 627 -3.52 -14.54 8.10
N GLY A 628 -3.49 -13.67 9.12
CA GLY A 628 -2.64 -13.91 10.29
C GLY A 628 -3.03 -13.09 11.51
N GLY A 629 -2.42 -13.41 12.64
CA GLY A 629 -2.43 -12.58 13.84
C GLY A 629 -1.13 -12.76 14.64
N ASN A 630 -0.85 -11.88 15.58
CA ASN A 630 0.31 -12.00 16.44
C ASN A 630 -0.01 -12.93 17.62
N VAL A 631 0.58 -14.12 17.64
CA VAL A 631 0.30 -15.18 18.64
C VAL A 631 1.40 -15.24 19.69
N THR A 632 1.03 -15.15 20.96
CA THR A 632 1.95 -15.14 22.10
C THR A 632 1.57 -16.21 23.12
N LEU A 633 2.53 -17.05 23.54
CA LEU A 633 2.40 -17.85 24.76
C LEU A 633 2.61 -16.95 25.99
N VAL A 634 1.56 -16.68 26.74
CA VAL A 634 1.58 -15.82 27.95
C VAL A 634 2.21 -16.55 29.14
N SER A 635 2.02 -17.87 29.23
CA SER A 635 2.62 -18.72 30.26
C SER A 635 2.41 -20.21 29.95
N TYR A 636 3.33 -21.06 30.41
CA TYR A 636 3.11 -22.50 30.56
C TYR A 636 3.33 -22.93 32.01
N ASP A 637 2.51 -23.84 32.54
CA ASP A 637 2.63 -24.45 33.86
C ASP A 637 2.78 -25.98 33.74
N GLU A 638 4.01 -26.47 33.84
CA GLU A 638 4.36 -27.91 33.86
C GLU A 638 3.58 -28.70 34.92
N SER A 639 3.15 -28.07 36.02
CA SER A 639 2.46 -28.75 37.12
C SER A 639 0.95 -28.94 36.88
N SER A 640 0.38 -28.25 35.89
CA SER A 640 -1.02 -28.43 35.46
C SER A 640 -1.18 -28.69 33.95
N GLU A 641 -0.06 -28.80 33.21
CA GLU A 641 0.01 -29.03 31.76
C GLU A 641 -0.69 -27.95 30.92
N LYS A 642 -0.78 -26.72 31.44
CA LYS A 642 -1.55 -25.65 30.81
C LYS A 642 -0.68 -24.61 30.14
N ALA A 643 -0.90 -24.41 28.85
CA ALA A 643 -0.48 -23.23 28.11
C ALA A 643 -1.60 -22.18 28.16
N VAL A 644 -1.23 -20.91 28.29
CA VAL A 644 -2.11 -19.76 28.09
C VAL A 644 -1.63 -19.01 26.86
N TYR A 645 -2.48 -18.92 25.85
CA TYR A 645 -2.19 -18.22 24.59
C TYR A 645 -3.01 -16.95 24.46
N SER A 646 -2.44 -15.98 23.77
CA SER A 646 -3.08 -14.71 23.45
C SER A 646 -2.80 -14.33 21.99
N VAL A 647 -3.77 -13.68 21.34
CA VAL A 647 -3.72 -13.29 19.93
C VAL A 647 -4.19 -11.85 19.77
N ASP A 648 -3.35 -11.01 19.20
CA ASP A 648 -3.63 -9.62 18.84
C ASP A 648 -3.21 -9.33 17.38
N ASP A 649 -3.33 -8.07 16.95
CA ASP A 649 -2.94 -7.57 15.62
C ASP A 649 -3.31 -8.49 14.45
N ILE A 650 -4.60 -8.85 14.39
CA ILE A 650 -5.16 -9.75 13.38
C ILE A 650 -5.31 -9.01 12.04
N PHE A 651 -4.72 -9.55 10.98
CA PHE A 651 -4.60 -8.92 9.67
C PHE A 651 -5.03 -9.83 8.51
N TYR A 652 -5.29 -9.21 7.35
CA TYR A 652 -5.69 -9.83 6.07
C TYR A 652 -6.88 -10.82 6.14
N LEU A 653 -7.78 -10.69 7.13
CA LEU A 653 -9.11 -11.31 7.15
C LEU A 653 -10.17 -10.33 6.60
N SER A 654 -10.97 -10.76 5.61
CA SER A 654 -12.15 -10.01 5.18
C SER A 654 -13.45 -10.55 5.81
N GLY A 655 -14.18 -9.68 6.51
CA GLY A 655 -15.44 -10.01 7.20
C GLY A 655 -15.39 -9.70 8.70
N SER A 656 -16.29 -10.31 9.48
CA SER A 656 -16.39 -10.10 10.93
C SER A 656 -16.18 -11.39 11.72
N ILE A 657 -15.22 -11.37 12.67
CA ILE A 657 -14.88 -12.51 13.53
C ILE A 657 -16.06 -12.87 14.42
N GLN A 658 -16.52 -14.13 14.33
CA GLN A 658 -17.58 -14.71 15.16
C GLN A 658 -17.01 -15.54 16.32
N ALA A 659 -15.92 -16.27 16.07
CA ALA A 659 -15.17 -17.04 17.06
C ALA A 659 -13.70 -17.17 16.64
N MET A 660 -12.83 -17.38 17.63
CA MET A 660 -11.43 -17.80 17.43
C MET A 660 -11.16 -19.03 18.27
N ARG A 661 -10.55 -20.04 17.68
CA ARG A 661 -10.29 -21.35 18.30
C ARG A 661 -8.81 -21.63 18.31
N ILE A 662 -8.37 -22.37 19.32
CA ILE A 662 -7.01 -22.89 19.44
C ILE A 662 -7.05 -24.40 19.56
N SER A 663 -6.21 -25.10 18.81
CA SER A 663 -6.12 -26.56 18.78
C SER A 663 -4.67 -27.00 18.94
N THR A 664 -4.46 -28.18 19.53
CA THR A 664 -3.12 -28.78 19.69
C THR A 664 -3.11 -30.20 19.16
N TYR A 665 -2.03 -30.58 18.46
CA TYR A 665 -1.88 -31.90 17.85
C TYR A 665 -0.49 -32.50 18.09
N ASP A 666 -0.37 -33.82 18.06
CA ASP A 666 0.91 -34.53 17.88
C ASP A 666 0.82 -35.35 16.58
N GLY A 667 1.52 -34.89 15.53
CA GLY A 667 1.29 -35.38 14.17
C GLY A 667 -0.16 -35.11 13.71
N GLU A 668 -0.92 -36.19 13.44
CA GLU A 668 -2.35 -36.11 13.07
C GLU A 668 -3.30 -36.25 14.29
N GLU A 669 -2.81 -36.56 15.51
CA GLU A 669 -3.66 -36.78 16.68
C GLU A 669 -3.96 -35.49 17.43
N LEU A 670 -5.24 -35.09 17.53
CA LEU A 670 -5.70 -33.94 18.30
C LEU A 670 -5.57 -34.20 19.81
N LEU A 671 -4.80 -33.36 20.50
CA LEU A 671 -4.55 -33.42 21.95
C LEU A 671 -5.62 -32.66 22.76
N ASP A 672 -5.99 -31.46 22.32
CA ASP A 672 -6.99 -30.57 22.96
C ASP A 672 -7.52 -29.50 21.97
N GLU A 673 -8.73 -28.98 22.20
CA GLU A 673 -9.35 -27.84 21.45
C GLU A 673 -9.99 -26.86 22.45
N GLY A 674 -9.78 -25.56 22.26
CA GLY A 674 -10.31 -24.49 23.08
C GLY A 674 -10.76 -23.27 22.27
N VAL A 675 -11.41 -22.33 22.95
CA VAL A 675 -11.84 -21.04 22.40
C VAL A 675 -11.02 -19.93 23.05
N LEU A 676 -10.59 -18.95 22.26
CA LEU A 676 -9.93 -17.74 22.73
C LEU A 676 -10.99 -16.65 22.92
N GLU A 677 -11.16 -16.16 24.16
CA GLU A 677 -12.17 -15.14 24.49
C GLU A 677 -11.62 -13.73 24.23
N TYR A 678 -12.42 -12.88 23.58
CA TYR A 678 -12.06 -11.49 23.32
C TYR A 678 -12.10 -10.65 24.61
N ASP A 679 -10.99 -9.99 24.92
CA ASP A 679 -10.77 -9.29 26.19
C ASP A 679 -11.46 -7.91 26.28
N GLY A 680 -11.86 -7.35 25.12
CA GLY A 680 -12.45 -6.01 24.98
C GLY A 680 -11.47 -4.92 24.55
N CYS A 681 -10.16 -5.16 24.59
CA CYS A 681 -9.10 -4.19 24.34
C CYS A 681 -8.40 -4.38 22.97
N GLY A 682 -8.67 -5.49 22.28
CA GLY A 682 -8.09 -5.82 20.98
C GLY A 682 -7.52 -7.24 20.89
N GLN A 683 -7.56 -8.01 21.98
CA GLN A 683 -6.81 -9.24 22.16
C GLN A 683 -7.75 -10.43 22.47
N TYR A 684 -7.42 -11.62 21.99
CA TYR A 684 -8.16 -12.87 22.21
C TYR A 684 -7.30 -13.81 23.07
N THR A 685 -7.77 -14.20 24.26
CA THR A 685 -6.96 -14.98 25.23
C THR A 685 -7.69 -16.24 25.70
N GLY A 686 -6.96 -17.34 25.90
CA GLY A 686 -7.50 -18.59 26.43
C GLY A 686 -6.41 -19.56 26.88
N SER A 687 -6.82 -20.71 27.43
CA SER A 687 -5.89 -21.75 27.90
C SER A 687 -6.19 -23.11 27.29
N ILE A 688 -5.14 -23.81 26.85
CA ILE A 688 -5.18 -25.15 26.25
C ILE A 688 -4.24 -26.09 27.00
N ARG A 689 -4.54 -27.40 27.03
CA ARG A 689 -3.65 -28.40 27.64
C ARG A 689 -2.60 -28.86 26.63
N ILE A 690 -1.34 -28.86 27.05
CA ILE A 690 -0.23 -29.50 26.32
C ILE A 690 0.52 -30.38 27.33
N PRO A 691 0.45 -31.72 27.22
CA PRO A 691 1.14 -32.62 28.14
C PRO A 691 2.67 -32.50 28.03
N VAL A 692 3.38 -32.68 29.14
CA VAL A 692 4.85 -32.48 29.21
C VAL A 692 5.60 -33.35 28.20
N GLU A 693 5.09 -34.56 27.92
CA GLU A 693 5.64 -35.52 26.97
C GLU A 693 5.56 -35.11 25.49
N HIS A 694 4.67 -34.19 25.11
CA HIS A 694 4.54 -33.64 23.74
C HIS A 694 5.13 -32.22 23.61
N MET A 695 5.75 -31.66 24.66
CA MET A 695 6.22 -30.27 24.66
C MET A 695 7.28 -29.92 23.62
N ASN A 696 7.89 -30.91 22.96
CA ASN A 696 8.88 -30.73 21.89
C ASN A 696 8.35 -31.01 20.47
N THR A 697 7.14 -31.58 20.33
CA THR A 697 6.59 -32.07 19.05
C THR A 697 5.23 -31.50 18.70
N VAL A 698 4.57 -30.81 19.63
CA VAL A 698 3.21 -30.30 19.47
C VAL A 698 3.08 -29.31 18.31
N THR A 699 2.01 -29.47 17.51
CA THR A 699 1.51 -28.46 16.59
C THR A 699 0.43 -27.63 17.29
N VAL A 700 0.62 -26.32 17.39
CA VAL A 700 -0.38 -25.36 17.87
C VAL A 700 -1.01 -24.68 16.66
N ARG A 701 -2.35 -24.67 16.61
CA ARG A 701 -3.17 -24.20 15.49
C ARG A 701 -4.19 -23.18 15.96
N ILE A 702 -4.42 -22.10 15.20
CA ILE A 702 -5.46 -21.11 15.47
C ILE A 702 -6.31 -20.84 14.23
N ASP A 703 -7.60 -21.12 14.36
CA ASP A 703 -8.62 -20.96 13.32
C ASP A 703 -9.65 -19.89 13.74
N VAL A 704 -10.08 -19.07 12.78
CA VAL A 704 -11.02 -17.96 12.97
C VAL A 704 -12.28 -18.20 12.14
N ASP A 705 -13.44 -18.23 12.79
CA ASP A 705 -14.73 -18.29 12.11
C ASP A 705 -15.17 -16.86 11.72
N VAL A 706 -15.16 -16.55 10.42
CA VAL A 706 -15.42 -15.20 9.89
C VAL A 706 -16.73 -15.17 9.09
N GLN A 707 -17.59 -14.19 9.38
CA GLN A 707 -18.83 -13.93 8.65
C GLN A 707 -18.61 -12.91 7.52
N LYS A 708 -18.89 -13.32 6.28
CA LYS A 708 -18.84 -12.53 5.03
C LYS A 708 -20.02 -12.95 4.15
N ASP A 709 -20.79 -11.97 3.64
CA ASP A 709 -21.89 -12.15 2.68
C ASP A 709 -22.84 -13.35 2.97
N ASP A 710 -23.50 -13.30 4.13
CA ASP A 710 -24.39 -14.33 4.70
C ASP A 710 -23.77 -15.73 4.96
N ALA A 711 -22.50 -15.97 4.61
CA ALA A 711 -21.76 -17.20 4.92
C ALA A 711 -20.77 -17.04 6.10
N ILE A 712 -20.52 -18.13 6.82
CA ILE A 712 -19.39 -18.25 7.77
C ILE A 712 -18.32 -19.13 7.11
N LYS A 713 -17.08 -18.63 7.07
CA LYS A 713 -15.88 -19.31 6.57
C LYS A 713 -14.88 -19.42 7.71
N THR A 714 -14.41 -20.62 8.01
CA THR A 714 -13.28 -20.84 8.93
C THR A 714 -11.97 -20.58 8.18
N VAL A 715 -11.08 -19.79 8.75
CA VAL A 715 -9.79 -19.38 8.16
C VAL A 715 -8.68 -19.63 9.19
N ASN A 716 -7.65 -20.37 8.82
CA ASN A 716 -6.45 -20.51 9.65
C ASN A 716 -5.65 -19.20 9.63
N ILE A 717 -5.11 -18.80 10.79
CA ILE A 717 -4.25 -17.61 10.93
C ILE A 717 -2.89 -17.90 11.55
N PHE A 718 -2.66 -19.15 11.96
CA PHE A 718 -1.44 -19.61 12.63
C PHE A 718 -1.45 -21.14 12.71
N ASP A 719 -0.40 -21.79 12.22
CA ASP A 719 -0.03 -23.17 12.52
C ASP A 719 1.48 -23.16 12.86
N CYS A 720 1.88 -23.81 13.97
CA CYS A 720 3.26 -23.83 14.44
C CYS A 720 3.59 -25.16 15.14
N THR A 721 4.55 -25.93 14.62
CA THR A 721 5.02 -27.19 15.20
C THR A 721 6.39 -27.05 15.86
N GLY A 722 6.58 -27.63 17.05
CA GLY A 722 7.89 -27.73 17.70
C GLY A 722 7.81 -27.60 19.22
N ASN A 723 8.84 -26.97 19.82
CA ASN A 723 8.89 -26.77 21.26
C ASN A 723 7.91 -25.68 21.73
N VAL A 724 7.14 -25.94 22.79
CA VAL A 724 6.15 -25.01 23.38
C VAL A 724 6.75 -23.64 23.71
N TYR A 725 7.98 -23.56 24.20
CA TYR A 725 8.64 -22.29 24.50
C TYR A 725 9.09 -21.55 23.22
N LEU A 726 9.25 -22.25 22.09
CA LEU A 726 9.54 -21.65 20.79
C LEU A 726 8.26 -21.18 20.06
N THR A 727 7.05 -21.59 20.45
CA THR A 727 5.82 -21.04 19.84
C THR A 727 5.64 -19.56 20.15
N ALA A 728 6.09 -19.10 21.32
CA ALA A 728 6.18 -17.67 21.67
C ALA A 728 7.03 -16.88 20.67
N MET A 729 8.13 -17.48 20.21
CA MET A 729 9.03 -16.89 19.22
C MET A 729 8.44 -16.89 17.81
N GLN A 730 7.35 -17.61 17.56
CA GLN A 730 6.69 -17.63 16.25
C GLN A 730 5.52 -16.64 16.14
N GLY A 731 5.45 -15.63 17.01
CA GLY A 731 4.67 -14.41 16.76
C GLY A 731 4.96 -13.79 15.39
N ASN A 732 4.00 -13.09 14.80
CA ASN A 732 4.08 -12.64 13.40
C ASN A 732 4.85 -11.33 13.19
N SER A 733 5.25 -10.66 14.28
CA SER A 733 6.19 -9.54 14.23
C SER A 733 7.63 -9.99 14.53
N PHE A 734 8.58 -9.54 13.71
CA PHE A 734 10.02 -9.78 13.93
C PHE A 734 10.50 -9.12 15.24
N TYR A 735 9.88 -8.03 15.68
CA TYR A 735 10.15 -7.39 16.97
C TYR A 735 9.96 -8.36 18.15
N GLU A 736 8.88 -9.13 18.18
CA GLU A 736 8.66 -10.11 19.26
C GLU A 736 9.52 -11.38 19.09
N TYR A 737 9.86 -11.77 17.85
CA TYR A 737 10.90 -12.79 17.60
C TYR A 737 12.23 -12.36 18.26
N LEU A 738 12.68 -11.12 18.00
CA LEU A 738 13.93 -10.58 18.55
C LEU A 738 13.94 -10.56 20.09
N ARG A 739 12.79 -10.25 20.71
CA ARG A 739 12.65 -10.26 22.18
C ARG A 739 12.74 -11.66 22.77
N GLY A 740 12.15 -12.66 22.12
CA GLY A 740 12.20 -14.06 22.57
C GLY A 740 13.61 -14.67 22.58
N ILE A 741 14.57 -14.11 21.83
CA ILE A 741 15.96 -14.60 21.78
C ILE A 741 16.67 -14.48 23.15
N GLU A 742 16.32 -13.49 23.97
CA GLU A 742 16.90 -13.35 25.32
C GLU A 742 16.48 -14.48 26.29
N GLU A 743 15.41 -15.22 25.97
CA GLU A 743 14.87 -16.31 26.81
C GLU A 743 15.34 -17.72 26.35
N ILE A 744 16.07 -17.83 25.23
CA ILE A 744 16.67 -19.09 24.77
C ILE A 744 17.87 -19.50 25.64
N ASP A 745 17.91 -20.78 26.03
CA ASP A 745 19.12 -21.43 26.50
C ASP A 745 20.06 -21.76 25.32
N LEU A 746 21.02 -20.88 25.06
CA LEU A 746 22.01 -21.02 23.98
C LEU A 746 23.02 -22.16 24.19
N SER A 747 23.05 -22.80 25.38
CA SER A 747 23.79 -24.06 25.59
C SER A 747 23.04 -25.29 25.05
N HIS A 748 21.73 -25.13 24.76
CA HIS A 748 20.87 -26.13 24.15
C HIS A 748 20.61 -25.82 22.67
N TYR A 749 20.39 -24.56 22.30
CA TYR A 749 19.96 -24.16 20.95
C TYR A 749 20.97 -23.24 20.24
N THR A 750 21.05 -23.37 18.91
CA THR A 750 21.74 -22.41 18.03
C THR A 750 20.74 -21.82 17.04
N ILE A 751 20.81 -20.50 16.83
CA ILE A 751 19.94 -19.77 15.90
C ILE A 751 20.76 -19.33 14.69
N PHE A 752 20.30 -19.66 13.50
CA PHE A 752 20.84 -19.23 12.22
C PHE A 752 19.88 -18.23 11.57
N MET A 753 20.38 -17.12 11.04
CA MET A 753 19.59 -16.11 10.34
C MET A 753 20.26 -15.70 9.04
N THR A 754 19.50 -15.58 7.95
CA THR A 754 20.01 -15.19 6.63
C THR A 754 19.03 -14.30 5.88
N VAL A 755 19.54 -13.33 5.12
CA VAL A 755 18.72 -12.44 4.27
C VAL A 755 18.54 -13.00 2.86
N GLN A 756 17.33 -12.87 2.32
CA GLN A 756 16.94 -13.08 0.92
C GLN A 756 16.31 -11.79 0.37
N SER A 757 16.93 -11.21 -0.67
CA SER A 757 16.44 -9.98 -1.28
C SER A 757 16.32 -8.82 -0.27
N GLU A 758 15.44 -7.85 -0.50
CA GLU A 758 15.33 -6.59 0.24
C GLU A 758 14.67 -6.74 1.63
N ALA A 759 15.38 -7.35 2.57
CA ALA A 759 14.93 -7.49 3.97
C ALA A 759 15.07 -6.19 4.81
N ALA A 760 15.37 -5.04 4.21
CA ALA A 760 15.81 -3.84 4.91
C ALA A 760 14.79 -2.68 4.97
N ASP A 761 13.72 -2.75 4.20
CA ASP A 761 13.08 -1.53 3.68
C ASP A 761 12.13 -0.83 4.67
N ARG A 762 11.61 -1.54 5.68
CA ARG A 762 10.67 -0.96 6.67
C ARG A 762 10.98 -1.30 8.13
N ILE A 763 12.20 -1.74 8.44
CA ILE A 763 12.60 -2.06 9.82
C ILE A 763 12.51 -0.83 10.73
N THR A 764 11.79 -0.99 11.84
CA THR A 764 11.58 0.05 12.84
C THR A 764 12.86 0.34 13.64
N ASP A 765 12.94 1.53 14.23
CA ASP A 765 14.05 1.86 15.13
C ASP A 765 14.06 0.98 16.40
N ARG A 766 12.90 0.46 16.85
CA ARG A 766 12.83 -0.46 18.00
C ARG A 766 13.48 -1.81 17.70
N GLU A 767 13.23 -2.37 16.52
CA GLU A 767 13.88 -3.60 16.05
C GLU A 767 15.38 -3.37 15.83
N ARG A 768 15.77 -2.22 15.28
CA ARG A 768 17.17 -1.83 15.10
C ARG A 768 17.92 -1.75 16.43
N ASP A 769 17.30 -1.17 17.46
CA ASP A 769 17.85 -1.11 18.81
C ASP A 769 18.01 -2.52 19.40
N LEU A 770 16.97 -3.36 19.37
CA LEU A 770 17.04 -4.76 19.83
C LEU A 770 18.12 -5.58 19.09
N MET A 771 18.15 -5.52 17.76
CA MET A 771 19.18 -6.17 16.94
C MET A 771 20.59 -5.72 17.34
N GLN A 772 20.76 -4.46 17.74
CA GLN A 772 22.04 -3.95 18.22
C GLN A 772 22.37 -4.42 19.65
N GLU A 773 21.37 -4.59 20.53
CA GLU A 773 21.53 -5.15 21.87
C GLU A 773 21.91 -6.64 21.84
N ILE A 774 21.23 -7.47 21.04
CA ILE A 774 21.59 -8.89 20.83
C ILE A 774 22.74 -9.11 19.81
N GLY A 775 23.43 -8.04 19.40
CA GLY A 775 24.67 -8.13 18.61
C GLY A 775 24.53 -8.39 17.10
N ILE A 776 23.33 -8.58 16.58
CA ILE A 776 23.06 -8.81 15.14
C ILE A 776 22.78 -7.53 14.33
N GLY A 777 23.03 -6.33 14.86
CA GLY A 777 22.75 -5.04 14.20
C GLY A 777 23.44 -4.78 12.84
N ASN A 778 24.30 -5.70 12.37
CA ASN A 778 24.89 -5.70 11.03
C ASN A 778 24.23 -6.70 10.05
N LEU A 779 23.23 -7.48 10.49
CA LEU A 779 22.46 -8.44 9.69
C LEU A 779 21.68 -7.76 8.56
N ILE A 780 21.38 -6.46 8.67
CA ILE A 780 20.53 -5.77 7.70
C ILE A 780 21.09 -4.37 7.44
N SER A 781 21.54 -4.12 6.21
CA SER A 781 22.30 -2.91 5.87
C SER A 781 22.07 -2.44 4.44
N THR A 782 21.64 -1.19 4.26
CA THR A 782 21.48 -0.52 2.95
C THR A 782 22.80 -0.29 2.19
N LYS A 783 23.94 -0.71 2.74
CA LYS A 783 25.25 -0.70 2.09
C LYS A 783 25.81 -2.10 1.80
N LYS A 784 25.17 -3.12 2.36
CA LYS A 784 25.55 -4.53 2.31
C LYS A 784 24.30 -5.39 2.56
N PRO A 785 23.37 -5.46 1.60
CA PRO A 785 22.07 -6.12 1.81
C PRO A 785 22.18 -7.63 2.04
N ALA A 786 23.12 -8.33 1.39
CA ALA A 786 23.40 -9.74 1.68
C ALA A 786 24.12 -9.89 3.03
N ALA A 787 23.51 -10.55 4.01
CA ALA A 787 24.06 -10.74 5.34
C ALA A 787 23.44 -11.91 6.12
N TYR A 788 24.24 -12.50 7.01
CA TYR A 788 23.81 -13.58 7.92
C TYR A 788 24.22 -13.31 9.37
N ALA A 789 23.57 -14.00 10.31
CA ALA A 789 23.93 -14.08 11.72
C ALA A 789 23.83 -15.52 12.23
N ILE A 790 24.66 -15.86 13.22
CA ILE A 790 24.61 -17.12 13.96
C ILE A 790 24.74 -16.77 15.45
N ILE A 791 23.80 -17.25 16.27
CA ILE A 791 23.73 -16.99 17.72
C ILE A 791 23.83 -18.34 18.44
N SER A 792 24.82 -18.48 19.33
CA SER A 792 25.14 -19.73 20.05
C SER A 792 25.88 -19.44 21.36
N GLU A 793 26.17 -20.46 22.19
CA GLU A 793 26.97 -20.31 23.42
C GLU A 793 28.36 -19.68 23.17
N ASP A 794 28.97 -19.93 22.00
CA ASP A 794 30.24 -19.30 21.57
C ASP A 794 30.12 -17.78 21.33
N GLY A 795 28.91 -17.23 21.37
CA GLY A 795 28.56 -15.86 21.04
C GLY A 795 28.01 -15.70 19.62
N VAL A 796 27.93 -14.43 19.19
CA VAL A 796 27.31 -14.03 17.92
C VAL A 796 28.35 -13.90 16.81
N ARG A 797 28.12 -14.58 15.69
CA ARG A 797 28.90 -14.47 14.44
C ARG A 797 28.04 -13.78 13.39
N THR A 798 28.61 -12.87 12.60
CA THR A 798 27.90 -12.19 11.49
C THR A 798 28.81 -12.00 10.28
N GLY A 799 28.23 -12.04 9.09
CA GLY A 799 28.93 -11.76 7.84
C GLY A 799 28.04 -10.96 6.89
N ASN A 800 28.65 -10.13 6.03
CA ASN A 800 27.91 -9.30 5.08
C ASN A 800 28.68 -9.04 3.77
N GLY A 801 27.98 -9.08 2.64
CA GLY A 801 28.46 -8.86 1.28
C GLY A 801 27.69 -7.73 0.58
N MET A 802 27.97 -7.51 -0.70
CA MET A 802 27.12 -6.64 -1.53
C MET A 802 25.91 -7.47 -1.98
N ASP A 803 26.15 -8.44 -2.85
CA ASP A 803 25.12 -9.13 -3.62
C ASP A 803 24.84 -10.54 -3.06
N TYR A 804 25.89 -11.24 -2.61
CA TYR A 804 25.82 -12.54 -1.94
C TYR A 804 26.92 -12.68 -0.87
N VAL A 805 26.69 -13.50 0.15
CA VAL A 805 27.70 -13.86 1.16
C VAL A 805 27.45 -15.26 1.72
N ARG A 806 28.52 -16.04 1.94
CA ARG A 806 28.46 -17.43 2.42
C ARG A 806 29.55 -17.72 3.45
N GLU A 807 29.23 -18.50 4.47
CA GLU A 807 30.17 -19.11 5.42
C GLU A 807 29.89 -20.62 5.53
N ASN A 808 30.93 -21.40 5.79
CA ASN A 808 30.82 -22.78 6.26
C ASN A 808 31.66 -22.96 7.53
N GLY A 809 31.19 -23.82 8.43
CA GLY A 809 31.79 -23.96 9.74
C GLY A 809 31.38 -25.22 10.49
N THR A 810 31.59 -25.19 11.80
CA THR A 810 31.25 -26.27 12.72
C THR A 810 30.86 -25.65 14.06
N LEU A 811 29.81 -26.19 14.68
CA LEU A 811 29.34 -25.82 16.01
C LEU A 811 30.24 -26.42 17.11
N SER A 812 30.07 -25.95 18.34
CA SER A 812 30.85 -26.40 19.51
C SER A 812 30.67 -27.91 19.80
N ASN A 813 29.49 -28.47 19.50
CA ASN A 813 29.20 -29.91 19.59
C ASN A 813 29.85 -30.75 18.47
N GLY A 814 30.47 -30.13 17.47
CA GLY A 814 31.12 -30.78 16.33
C GLY A 814 30.24 -30.98 15.09
N VAL A 815 29.03 -30.41 15.05
CA VAL A 815 28.11 -30.52 13.90
C VAL A 815 28.44 -29.47 12.83
N PRO A 816 28.57 -29.85 11.54
CA PRO A 816 28.88 -28.91 10.46
C PRO A 816 27.68 -28.03 10.10
N TYR A 817 27.97 -26.85 9.54
CA TYR A 817 26.96 -25.97 8.95
C TYR A 817 27.47 -25.24 7.70
N VAL A 818 26.54 -24.82 6.85
CA VAL A 818 26.77 -23.87 5.76
C VAL A 818 25.62 -22.87 5.74
N ILE A 819 25.94 -21.57 5.78
CA ILE A 819 24.96 -20.48 5.71
C ILE A 819 25.29 -19.55 4.55
N SER A 820 24.27 -19.12 3.79
CA SER A 820 24.41 -18.10 2.76
C SER A 820 23.21 -17.18 2.66
N SER A 821 23.48 -15.93 2.33
CA SER A 821 22.52 -14.84 2.13
C SER A 821 22.69 -14.21 0.75
N SER A 822 21.57 -13.77 0.17
CA SER A 822 21.54 -13.01 -1.08
C SER A 822 20.78 -11.69 -0.90
N ALA A 823 21.26 -10.65 -1.56
CA ALA A 823 20.62 -9.34 -1.67
C ALA A 823 19.56 -9.27 -2.79
N ASN A 824 19.45 -10.29 -3.62
CA ASN A 824 18.53 -10.33 -4.77
C ASN A 824 17.70 -11.63 -4.78
N GLN A 825 16.99 -11.87 -5.87
CA GLN A 825 16.20 -13.11 -6.09
C GLN A 825 16.90 -14.10 -7.04
N GLU A 826 18.05 -13.73 -7.62
CA GLU A 826 18.82 -14.56 -8.57
C GLU A 826 19.60 -15.68 -7.87
N GLN A 827 19.93 -15.50 -6.58
CA GLN A 827 20.65 -16.49 -5.78
C GLN A 827 19.90 -16.81 -4.49
N THR A 828 19.70 -18.10 -4.23
CA THR A 828 18.98 -18.59 -3.05
C THR A 828 19.84 -18.50 -1.79
N SER A 829 19.23 -18.03 -0.70
CA SER A 829 19.76 -18.07 0.65
C SER A 829 19.46 -19.43 1.30
N SER A 830 20.43 -19.94 2.06
CA SER A 830 20.48 -21.33 2.52
C SER A 830 20.96 -21.40 3.96
N ILE A 831 20.40 -22.34 4.73
CA ILE A 831 20.84 -22.70 6.07
C ILE A 831 20.87 -24.23 6.15
N ILE A 832 22.05 -24.78 5.85
CA ILE A 832 22.33 -26.22 5.90
C ILE A 832 23.02 -26.52 7.24
N VAL A 833 22.51 -27.50 7.97
CA VAL A 833 23.02 -27.93 9.28
C VAL A 833 23.05 -29.47 9.31
N GLY A 834 24.04 -30.07 9.98
CA GLY A 834 24.10 -31.53 10.08
C GLY A 834 24.84 -32.21 8.93
N TYR A 835 24.94 -33.53 9.02
CA TYR A 835 25.80 -34.36 8.16
C TYR A 835 25.14 -34.81 6.86
N GLU A 836 23.82 -34.63 6.72
CA GLU A 836 23.06 -35.08 5.54
C GLU A 836 23.00 -34.00 4.44
N PHE A 837 23.41 -32.76 4.77
CA PHE A 837 23.49 -31.59 3.89
C PHE A 837 22.15 -31.03 3.36
N ASP A 838 21.03 -31.39 4.00
CA ASP A 838 19.73 -30.78 3.75
C ASP A 838 19.75 -29.27 4.04
N ASP A 839 18.98 -28.51 3.25
CA ASP A 839 18.75 -27.08 3.47
C ASP A 839 17.45 -26.88 4.24
N TYR A 840 17.53 -26.13 5.35
CA TYR A 840 16.41 -25.85 6.24
C TYR A 840 15.94 -24.39 6.15
N SER A 841 16.43 -23.61 5.19
CA SER A 841 15.82 -22.31 4.85
C SER A 841 14.40 -22.48 4.28
N LEU A 842 13.53 -21.49 4.53
CA LEU A 842 12.22 -21.40 3.88
C LEU A 842 12.27 -20.69 2.51
N HIS A 843 13.44 -20.15 2.14
CA HIS A 843 13.74 -19.42 0.89
C HIS A 843 12.84 -18.21 0.55
N ASN A 844 11.96 -17.80 1.47
CA ASN A 844 11.06 -16.65 1.31
C ASN A 844 11.84 -15.33 1.26
N ARG A 845 11.26 -14.29 0.64
CA ARG A 845 11.79 -12.91 0.70
C ARG A 845 11.87 -12.44 2.17
N GLY A 846 12.94 -11.72 2.51
CA GLY A 846 13.15 -11.17 3.84
C GLY A 846 14.20 -11.93 4.65
N ILE A 847 13.95 -12.08 5.95
CA ILE A 847 14.86 -12.72 6.92
C ILE A 847 14.40 -14.16 7.12
N ASN A 848 15.19 -15.14 6.71
CA ASN A 848 14.97 -16.56 6.97
C ASN A 848 15.74 -16.99 8.23
N ILE A 849 15.11 -17.79 9.09
CA ILE A 849 15.61 -18.13 10.42
C ILE A 849 15.40 -19.63 10.70
N VAL A 850 16.40 -20.29 11.27
CA VAL A 850 16.36 -21.70 11.67
C VAL A 850 16.91 -21.84 13.09
N VAL A 851 16.21 -22.59 13.94
CA VAL A 851 16.64 -22.95 15.29
C VAL A 851 17.01 -24.43 15.32
N TYR A 852 18.24 -24.75 15.73
CA TYR A 852 18.77 -26.11 15.80
C TYR A 852 19.01 -26.53 17.26
N ASP A 853 18.56 -27.73 17.61
CA ASP A 853 18.73 -28.37 18.91
C ASP A 853 20.06 -29.15 18.96
N GLN A 854 21.01 -28.65 19.74
CA GLN A 854 22.36 -29.19 19.85
C GLN A 854 22.46 -30.48 20.70
N ILE A 855 21.39 -30.83 21.43
CA ILE A 855 21.33 -32.00 22.34
C ILE A 855 20.61 -33.17 21.66
N ASN A 856 19.52 -32.89 20.95
CA ASN A 856 18.69 -33.88 20.28
C ASN A 856 19.04 -34.08 18.79
N ASP A 857 19.91 -33.23 18.22
CA ASP A 857 20.39 -33.25 16.83
C ASP A 857 19.26 -33.13 15.78
N VAL A 858 18.38 -32.15 16.00
CA VAL A 858 17.19 -31.89 15.17
C VAL A 858 16.95 -30.39 14.96
N ILE A 859 16.18 -30.03 13.93
CA ILE A 859 15.64 -28.67 13.75
C ILE A 859 14.47 -28.48 14.71
N ALA A 860 14.56 -27.47 15.58
CA ALA A 860 13.56 -27.14 16.59
C ALA A 860 12.54 -26.08 16.12
N GLY A 861 12.81 -25.40 14.99
CA GLY A 861 11.88 -24.48 14.33
C GLY A 861 12.50 -23.77 13.12
N GLN A 862 11.64 -23.33 12.20
CA GLN A 862 11.98 -22.56 11.00
C GLN A 862 10.99 -21.40 10.87
N LYS A 863 11.42 -20.18 10.54
CA LYS A 863 10.52 -19.06 10.25
C LYS A 863 11.14 -18.06 9.27
N SER A 864 10.30 -17.30 8.57
CA SER A 864 10.71 -16.19 7.71
C SER A 864 9.91 -14.90 8.00
N PHE A 865 10.55 -13.74 7.90
CA PHE A 865 9.93 -12.42 8.05
C PHE A 865 10.25 -11.50 6.86
N ASN A 866 9.27 -11.19 6.01
CA ASN A 866 9.46 -10.13 5.02
C ASN A 866 9.17 -8.75 5.64
N THR A 867 10.23 -8.02 5.98
CA THR A 867 10.08 -6.69 6.60
C THR A 867 9.51 -5.65 5.63
N ALA A 868 9.63 -5.88 4.32
CA ALA A 868 9.02 -5.02 3.30
C ALA A 868 7.47 -5.03 3.34
N ASP A 869 6.85 -6.07 3.91
CA ASP A 869 5.39 -6.28 3.85
C ASP A 869 4.68 -6.01 5.19
N TYR A 870 5.37 -5.39 6.17
CA TYR A 870 4.75 -5.05 7.46
C TYR A 870 3.45 -4.25 7.33
N ALA A 871 2.45 -4.65 8.11
CA ALA A 871 1.31 -3.81 8.44
C ALA A 871 1.77 -2.48 9.10
N PRO A 872 1.04 -1.37 8.95
CA PRO A 872 1.39 -0.11 9.60
C PRO A 872 1.43 -0.21 11.14
N ASP A 873 2.52 0.26 11.75
CA ASP A 873 2.64 0.59 13.18
C ASP A 873 2.74 2.12 13.33
N CYS A 874 2.47 2.66 14.51
CA CYS A 874 2.73 4.05 14.85
C CYS A 874 2.89 4.31 16.36
N ASN A 875 3.67 5.34 16.69
CA ASN A 875 3.83 5.81 18.06
C ASN A 875 2.65 6.72 18.46
N ILE A 876 1.75 6.25 19.32
CA ILE A 876 0.56 7.00 19.77
C ILE A 876 0.76 7.56 21.18
N ALA A 877 0.63 8.88 21.34
CA ALA A 877 0.76 9.56 22.64
C ALA A 877 -0.47 10.42 22.98
N VAL A 878 -0.98 10.29 24.21
CA VAL A 878 -2.27 10.90 24.62
C VAL A 878 -2.09 11.83 25.83
N GLU A 879 -2.03 13.14 25.56
CA GLU A 879 -1.78 14.17 26.56
C GLU A 879 -3.06 14.85 27.05
N LYS A 880 -3.32 14.82 28.37
CA LYS A 880 -4.49 15.52 28.94
C LYS A 880 -4.24 17.03 29.04
N SER A 881 -4.98 17.83 28.24
CA SER A 881 -4.79 19.29 28.08
C SER A 881 -4.82 20.10 29.39
N SER A 882 -5.49 19.63 30.44
CA SER A 882 -5.19 19.96 31.85
C SER A 882 -5.97 19.05 32.80
N LEU A 883 -5.56 18.99 34.07
CA LEU A 883 -6.23 18.20 35.13
C LEU A 883 -7.76 18.40 35.19
N ILE A 884 -8.22 19.63 34.96
CA ILE A 884 -9.64 20.04 35.02
C ILE A 884 -10.35 20.05 33.65
N SER A 885 -9.68 19.64 32.57
CA SER A 885 -10.29 19.56 31.24
C SER A 885 -10.90 18.19 30.95
N SER A 886 -11.87 18.18 30.03
CA SER A 886 -12.33 17.02 29.27
C SER A 886 -11.53 16.78 27.98
N ARG A 887 -10.61 17.68 27.63
CA ARG A 887 -9.82 17.58 26.39
C ARG A 887 -8.52 16.80 26.57
N TYR A 888 -8.28 15.96 25.58
CA TYR A 888 -7.06 15.20 25.38
C TYR A 888 -6.51 15.57 23.99
N THR A 889 -5.19 15.68 23.90
CA THR A 889 -4.46 15.78 22.64
C THR A 889 -3.99 14.38 22.28
N ILE A 890 -4.36 13.90 21.11
CA ILE A 890 -3.79 12.68 20.53
C ILE A 890 -2.69 13.14 19.57
N ARG A 891 -1.48 12.60 19.74
CA ARG A 891 -0.38 12.65 18.79
C ARG A 891 -0.17 11.25 18.21
N VAL A 892 0.15 11.21 16.93
CA VAL A 892 0.62 10.00 16.25
C VAL A 892 1.90 10.39 15.50
N THR A 893 2.99 9.68 15.74
CA THR A 893 4.26 9.81 15.02
C THR A 893 4.65 8.49 14.38
N ASP A 894 5.63 8.54 13.47
CA ASP A 894 6.37 7.36 13.00
C ASP A 894 5.48 6.26 12.41
N ILE A 895 4.51 6.66 11.56
CA ILE A 895 3.60 5.74 10.87
C ILE A 895 4.39 4.98 9.79
N THR A 896 4.52 3.67 9.95
CA THR A 896 5.20 2.76 9.01
C THR A 896 4.20 2.05 8.09
N GLY A 897 4.64 1.07 7.29
CA GLY A 897 3.81 0.16 6.47
C GLY A 897 3.06 0.77 5.27
N ALA A 898 2.68 2.05 5.32
CA ALA A 898 1.87 2.72 4.31
C ALA A 898 2.71 3.60 3.37
N ASN A 899 2.79 3.23 2.08
CA ASN A 899 3.61 3.91 1.08
C ASN A 899 3.30 5.41 0.92
N THR A 900 2.05 5.84 1.10
CA THR A 900 1.69 7.26 1.26
C THR A 900 0.44 7.43 2.12
N VAL A 901 0.61 7.96 3.34
CA VAL A 901 -0.50 8.29 4.25
C VAL A 901 -1.15 9.62 3.83
N SER A 902 -2.38 9.56 3.30
CA SER A 902 -3.14 10.74 2.88
C SER A 902 -3.83 11.43 4.06
N ARG A 903 -4.36 10.66 5.03
CA ARG A 903 -4.90 11.14 6.31
C ARG A 903 -4.68 10.12 7.43
N VAL A 904 -4.90 10.56 8.67
CA VAL A 904 -4.88 9.70 9.86
C VAL A 904 -6.16 9.92 10.65
N LEU A 905 -6.77 8.84 11.13
CA LEU A 905 -8.05 8.82 11.84
C LEU A 905 -7.89 8.13 13.19
N ALA A 906 -8.18 8.82 14.29
CA ALA A 906 -8.38 8.18 15.59
C ALA A 906 -9.87 7.87 15.78
N ARG A 907 -10.18 6.61 16.10
CA ARG A 907 -11.52 6.16 16.52
C ARG A 907 -11.47 5.79 17.99
N VAL A 908 -12.28 6.47 18.79
CA VAL A 908 -12.24 6.42 20.26
C VAL A 908 -13.49 5.73 20.80
N TYR A 909 -13.30 4.79 21.71
CA TYR A 909 -14.32 3.93 22.31
C TYR A 909 -14.33 4.07 23.84
N ASP A 910 -15.51 4.05 24.47
CA ASP A 910 -15.67 3.90 25.93
C ASP A 910 -15.98 2.43 26.24
N VAL A 911 -15.09 1.73 26.95
CA VAL A 911 -15.25 0.28 27.23
C VAL A 911 -16.47 0.00 28.12
N ALA A 912 -16.96 1.02 28.84
CA ALA A 912 -18.16 0.94 29.68
C ALA A 912 -19.45 1.41 28.98
N ASP A 913 -19.39 1.76 27.69
CA ASP A 913 -20.51 2.26 26.88
C ASP A 913 -20.28 1.96 25.36
N PRO A 914 -20.49 0.70 24.88
CA PRO A 914 -20.10 0.28 23.53
C PRO A 914 -20.75 1.05 22.37
N ASP A 915 -21.89 1.70 22.60
CA ASP A 915 -22.54 2.58 21.62
C ASP A 915 -21.76 3.91 21.42
N TYR A 916 -20.77 4.21 22.27
CA TYR A 916 -19.94 5.40 22.17
C TYR A 916 -18.70 5.20 21.30
N VAL A 917 -18.90 5.33 19.98
CA VAL A 917 -17.81 5.46 19.01
C VAL A 917 -17.64 6.92 18.60
N LYS A 918 -16.42 7.45 18.69
CA LYS A 918 -16.12 8.83 18.31
C LYS A 918 -14.88 8.94 17.43
N GLU A 919 -15.11 9.35 16.19
CA GLU A 919 -14.07 9.55 15.17
C GLU A 919 -13.50 10.97 15.18
N GLN A 920 -12.19 11.09 14.96
CA GLN A 920 -11.47 12.35 14.86
C GLN A 920 -10.24 12.21 13.94
N TYR A 921 -10.31 12.83 12.76
CA TYR A 921 -9.14 12.97 11.88
C TYR A 921 -8.06 13.83 12.54
N LEU A 922 -6.81 13.41 12.40
CA LEU A 922 -5.62 14.10 12.88
C LEU A 922 -5.01 14.95 11.77
N ASN A 923 -4.43 16.08 12.15
CA ASN A 923 -3.84 17.04 11.22
C ASN A 923 -2.33 16.96 11.36
N LEU A 924 -1.62 16.70 10.26
CA LEU A 924 -0.16 16.74 10.23
C LEU A 924 0.32 18.14 10.68
N ASN A 925 1.10 18.17 11.77
CA ASN A 925 1.59 19.38 12.39
C ASN A 925 2.95 19.81 11.80
N PHE A 926 3.54 20.89 12.33
CA PHE A 926 4.79 21.44 11.80
C PHE A 926 6.05 20.65 12.19
N ASP A 927 5.90 19.70 13.11
CA ASP A 927 6.98 18.87 13.66
C ASP A 927 6.84 17.41 13.16
N HIS A 928 6.05 17.21 12.09
CA HIS A 928 5.73 15.94 11.41
C HIS A 928 4.90 14.91 12.23
N GLU A 929 4.32 15.33 13.35
CA GLU A 929 3.34 14.53 14.10
C GLU A 929 1.92 14.77 13.56
N TYR A 930 1.06 13.75 13.49
CA TYR A 930 -0.37 13.94 13.29
C TYR A 930 -1.03 14.27 14.64
N GLU A 931 -1.64 15.45 14.78
CA GLU A 931 -2.23 15.92 16.06
C GLU A 931 -3.74 16.21 15.93
N ALA A 932 -4.53 15.83 16.95
CA ALA A 932 -5.89 16.33 17.17
C ALA A 932 -6.21 16.58 18.66
N GLN A 933 -7.13 17.50 18.93
CA GLN A 933 -7.74 17.64 20.27
C GLN A 933 -9.16 17.07 20.27
N ILE A 934 -9.38 16.02 21.05
CA ILE A 934 -10.68 15.42 21.28
C ILE A 934 -11.27 15.87 22.63
N ASP A 935 -12.56 16.19 22.66
CA ASP A 935 -13.30 16.58 23.87
C ASP A 935 -14.15 15.40 24.36
N LEU A 936 -13.79 14.82 25.51
CA LEU A 936 -14.41 13.65 26.15
C LEU A 936 -15.22 14.10 27.38
N ALA A 937 -16.21 14.94 27.13
CA ALA A 937 -17.09 15.53 28.15
C ALA A 937 -18.39 14.72 28.29
N GLY A 938 -18.65 14.18 29.48
CA GLY A 938 -19.89 13.47 29.84
C GLY A 938 -19.69 11.99 30.18
N HIS A 939 -18.65 11.37 29.63
CA HIS A 939 -18.40 9.92 29.68
C HIS A 939 -17.57 9.50 30.90
N ARG A 940 -17.57 8.19 31.22
CA ARG A 940 -16.83 7.64 32.36
C ARG A 940 -15.37 7.44 31.93
N LYS A 941 -14.52 8.39 32.32
CA LYS A 941 -13.09 8.49 31.97
C LYS A 941 -12.20 7.44 32.66
N GLU A 942 -12.66 6.20 32.70
CA GLU A 942 -12.09 5.15 33.54
C GLU A 942 -11.40 4.10 32.65
N ASP A 943 -12.01 3.73 31.52
CA ASP A 943 -11.48 2.78 30.53
C ASP A 943 -11.87 3.25 29.11
N ILE A 944 -10.94 3.90 28.39
CA ILE A 944 -11.15 4.45 27.03
C ILE A 944 -10.03 3.98 26.11
N VAL A 945 -10.38 3.37 24.98
CA VAL A 945 -9.44 2.88 23.95
C VAL A 945 -9.47 3.81 22.74
N ILE A 946 -8.32 4.01 22.12
CA ILE A 946 -8.10 4.83 20.92
C ILE A 946 -7.41 3.94 19.89
N TYR A 947 -8.10 3.61 18.80
CA TYR A 947 -7.53 2.95 17.63
C TYR A 947 -7.14 4.00 16.61
N VAL A 948 -5.99 3.85 15.97
CA VAL A 948 -5.51 4.75 14.90
C VAL A 948 -5.51 4.00 13.57
N TYR A 949 -5.94 4.69 12.53
CA TYR A 949 -5.96 4.20 11.16
C TYR A 949 -5.25 5.21 10.24
N ALA A 950 -4.46 4.69 9.30
CA ALA A 950 -3.87 5.45 8.20
C ALA A 950 -4.74 5.28 6.95
N GLU A 951 -5.25 6.38 6.41
CA GLU A 951 -5.90 6.41 5.09
C GLU A 951 -4.80 6.54 4.03
N ASP A 952 -4.71 5.61 3.09
CA ASP A 952 -3.76 5.68 1.96
C ASP A 952 -4.23 6.66 0.87
N THR A 953 -3.51 6.74 -0.26
CA THR A 953 -3.90 7.56 -1.42
C THR A 953 -5.14 7.06 -2.15
N ASP A 954 -5.55 5.82 -1.90
CA ASP A 954 -6.65 5.12 -2.57
C ASP A 954 -7.90 5.06 -1.67
N PHE A 955 -7.88 5.82 -0.56
CA PHE A 955 -8.91 5.92 0.47
C PHE A 955 -9.15 4.63 1.28
N ARG A 956 -8.19 3.69 1.30
CA ARG A 956 -8.24 2.50 2.16
C ARG A 956 -7.71 2.83 3.55
N TYR A 957 -8.42 2.36 4.57
CA TYR A 957 -8.07 2.58 5.98
C TYR A 957 -7.33 1.38 6.55
N HIS A 958 -6.02 1.50 6.63
CA HIS A 958 -5.16 0.51 7.27
C HIS A 958 -5.16 0.77 8.78
N PHE A 959 -5.27 -0.27 9.61
CA PHE A 959 -5.02 -0.12 11.04
C PHE A 959 -3.53 0.19 11.27
N ALA A 960 -3.24 1.05 12.25
CA ALA A 960 -1.90 1.54 12.53
C ALA A 960 -1.48 1.43 14.01
N GLY A 961 -2.28 0.78 14.86
CA GLY A 961 -2.02 0.62 16.30
C GLY A 961 -3.06 1.27 17.21
N SER A 962 -2.99 0.96 18.52
CA SER A 962 -3.95 1.43 19.53
C SER A 962 -3.29 1.92 20.83
N THR A 963 -4.06 2.61 21.68
CA THR A 963 -3.61 3.04 23.01
C THR A 963 -4.80 3.31 23.96
N GLU A 964 -4.55 3.35 25.27
CA GLU A 964 -5.59 3.38 26.31
C GLU A 964 -5.42 4.49 27.34
N ILE A 965 -6.53 5.07 27.81
CA ILE A 965 -6.56 6.05 28.89
C ILE A 965 -7.02 5.39 30.20
N LYS A 966 -6.19 4.51 30.75
CA LYS A 966 -6.50 3.77 32.00
C LYS A 966 -6.48 4.66 33.25
N LYS A 967 -7.38 4.35 34.18
CA LYS A 967 -7.55 5.03 35.48
C LYS A 967 -6.30 4.92 36.37
N THR A 968 -5.60 6.04 36.60
CA THR A 968 -4.50 6.11 37.58
C THR A 968 -5.02 5.90 39.01
N GLY A 969 -4.99 4.64 39.48
CA GLY A 969 -5.37 4.26 40.84
C GLY A 969 -4.49 4.93 41.90
N SER A 970 -5.10 5.41 42.98
CA SER A 970 -4.36 5.98 44.10
C SER A 970 -3.65 4.90 44.92
N VAL A 971 -2.37 5.12 45.22
CA VAL A 971 -1.51 4.34 46.14
C VAL A 971 -0.85 3.07 45.55
N SER A 972 0.25 3.29 44.81
CA SER A 972 1.37 2.33 44.72
C SER A 972 2.71 3.04 44.50
N ALA A 973 2.72 4.10 43.67
CA ALA A 973 3.86 4.95 43.29
C ALA A 973 4.40 5.88 44.41
N LEU A 974 4.50 5.38 45.64
CA LEU A 974 5.15 6.06 46.77
C LEU A 974 6.09 5.14 47.57
N THR A 975 6.34 3.91 47.09
CA THR A 975 7.05 2.86 47.84
C THR A 975 8.46 2.54 47.33
N SER A 976 8.85 3.03 46.14
CA SER A 976 10.19 2.83 45.57
C SER A 976 11.19 3.96 45.91
N LEU A 977 10.71 5.20 46.08
CA LEU A 977 11.55 6.39 46.35
C LEU A 977 12.00 6.56 47.83
N PHE A 978 11.84 5.53 48.66
CA PHE A 978 12.26 5.53 50.07
C PHE A 978 13.04 4.26 50.51
N ARG A 979 13.66 3.54 49.56
CA ARG A 979 14.56 2.40 49.84
C ARG A 979 15.91 2.43 49.09
N SER A 980 16.47 3.62 48.93
CA SER A 980 17.89 3.81 48.56
C SER A 980 18.41 5.08 49.27
N GLY A 981 18.70 4.93 50.57
CA GLY A 981 19.05 6.05 51.47
C GLY A 981 19.93 5.69 52.67
N ILE A 982 20.44 4.46 52.69
CA ILE A 982 21.58 3.94 53.47
C ILE A 982 22.29 2.96 52.52
#